data_AF-A0A7J6EZ61-F1
#
_entry.id   AF-A0A7J6EZ61-F1
#
_cell.length_a   1.000
_cell.length_b   1.000
_cell.length_c   1.000
_cell.angle_alpha   90.00
_cell.angle_beta   90.00
_cell.angle_gamma   90.00
#
_symmetry.space_group_name_H-M   'P 1'
#
loop_
_entity.id
_entity.type
_entity.pdbx_description
1 polymer ?
#
loop_
_entity_poly.entity_id
_entity_poly.type
_entity_poly.pdbx_seq_one_letter_code
_entity_poly.pdbx_strand_id
1 'polypeptide(L)'
;MKPPKRLQPLSEHAHVVPLSKCRHSSKRFHSHHKNKSTLSPEAQTIALNPDPPRCLVGFNSYNAICRSHRRRKKQSILESSSTMNSRKWVFSSRDSSSYRDKVVIVSYNILGVENASNHEDLYCNVSPKYLKWDRRKTLVCKEIKQYNASILCLQEVDRFTELKDLFQKDGFKGVYKARTGEAFDGCAIFWKEELFSLLHHESIEYQDYGLRNNVAQLCVLKMNEHMPKLDADTQSIIQPFQNRTFVIGNIHVLFNPKRGDIKLGQVRLLIEKASKLSREWGCIPVILCGDLNSIPQSPIYQFLASSKLDIRLYDRCKISGQIEANSKCKSFRPSNVKISSLPVSHRWSEEELRLATGSEVTTHLKHHLKLCSAYLGASGSCRTRDNYGEPLATSYHSKFMGTVDYIWHTEEFVPVKVLETLPIDILKRTGGLPSKKWGSDHLALVCELAFVDKSDEPLRQQPMAFVSFTTLIIVSAIFRIILILYGEWQDTHMEVRYTDVDYFVFSDAASLMASGNSPFQRSTYRYSPLLAFLLMPNSFIHRSWGKFIFSASDLLVGFFIRTILKMRGVPENLCIVSVVSWLFNPFTFTIGTRGNCEPIVCAMILWIIICLMNGVRRVFQAALWYGLVVHFRIYPIIYALPILLILDPQAFQSGRRPALQSWSHIEQKSSQQSCITRMAHLIHPWFLMKSVLTKERILFGLISGSVFFSCTAFFFCLYGWDFLHEALLYHLTRTDPRHNFSVYFYHIYLQYDRELMIAEKLISFLPQFLVQLVLISSFAEDLPFCFFVQTVAFVAFNKVITAQYFVWFFCLLPLLLPWSSIRLKWKGLSCIIIWVGAQLHWLMWGYLLEFKGKNVFLQLWMASIFFLAANTYLLVSVIRNHRYSPVFTQLGTTKDDTRKIK
;
A
#
# COMPACT_ATOMS: atom_id res chain seq x y z
N MET A 1 -2.41 -66.61 1.52
CA MET A 1 -3.18 -67.70 0.87
C MET A 1 -4.10 -67.12 -0.20
N LYS A 2 -4.54 -67.94 -1.16
CA LYS A 2 -5.70 -67.71 -2.08
C LYS A 2 -7.01 -68.12 -1.36
N PRO A 3 -8.24 -67.99 -1.94
CA PRO A 3 -8.79 -67.20 -3.07
C PRO A 3 -10.04 -66.40 -2.55
N PRO A 4 -11.27 -66.36 -3.14
CA PRO A 4 -11.80 -66.48 -4.52
C PRO A 4 -12.72 -65.30 -4.99
N LYS A 5 -12.76 -64.98 -6.31
CA LYS A 5 -13.83 -65.24 -7.34
C LYS A 5 -15.25 -64.75 -6.98
N ARG A 6 -15.99 -64.06 -7.87
CA ARG A 6 -16.62 -64.51 -9.15
C ARG A 6 -16.94 -63.31 -10.09
N LEU A 7 -17.36 -63.40 -11.38
CA LEU A 7 -17.19 -64.35 -12.51
C LEU A 7 -17.77 -63.71 -13.82
N GLN A 8 -17.06 -63.86 -14.96
CA GLN A 8 -17.59 -64.06 -16.35
C GLN A 8 -18.47 -63.01 -17.08
N PRO A 9 -18.73 -63.16 -18.42
CA PRO A 9 -18.12 -64.08 -19.42
C PRO A 9 -17.56 -63.43 -20.73
N LEU A 10 -16.82 -64.23 -21.53
CA LEU A 10 -16.77 -64.40 -23.02
C LEU A 10 -17.02 -63.20 -23.98
N SER A 11 -16.45 -63.07 -25.20
CA SER A 11 -15.38 -63.74 -26.01
C SER A 11 -15.28 -62.95 -27.37
N GLU A 12 -14.53 -63.25 -28.46
CA GLU A 12 -13.50 -64.25 -28.81
C GLU A 12 -12.64 -63.80 -30.04
N HIS A 13 -11.62 -64.59 -30.41
CA HIS A 13 -10.91 -64.65 -31.72
C HIS A 13 -9.92 -63.52 -32.13
N ALA A 14 -9.03 -63.87 -33.07
CA ALA A 14 -7.88 -63.08 -33.57
C ALA A 14 -7.52 -63.49 -35.01
N HIS A 15 -6.67 -62.70 -35.72
CA HIS A 15 -5.45 -63.16 -36.45
C HIS A 15 -4.84 -62.13 -37.46
N VAL A 16 -3.49 -62.10 -37.49
CA VAL A 16 -2.60 -61.89 -38.68
C VAL A 16 -2.39 -60.48 -39.28
N VAL A 17 -1.18 -60.29 -39.83
CA VAL A 17 -0.40 -59.07 -40.23
C VAL A 17 0.78 -59.60 -41.11
N PRO A 18 1.39 -58.93 -42.14
CA PRO A 18 1.85 -57.52 -42.22
C PRO A 18 1.79 -56.86 -43.66
N LEU A 19 2.65 -55.85 -43.91
CA LEU A 19 3.18 -55.30 -45.20
C LEU A 19 2.41 -54.15 -45.92
N SER A 20 3.02 -53.31 -46.80
CA SER A 20 4.36 -52.64 -46.79
C SER A 20 4.51 -51.55 -47.91
N LYS A 21 5.42 -50.56 -47.72
CA LYS A 21 6.10 -49.71 -48.74
C LYS A 21 5.25 -48.78 -49.65
N CYS A 22 5.81 -48.00 -50.61
CA CYS A 22 6.66 -46.79 -50.44
C CYS A 22 6.88 -45.95 -51.75
N ARG A 23 6.61 -44.62 -51.75
CA ARG A 23 7.02 -43.58 -52.77
C ARG A 23 6.42 -43.75 -54.21
N HIS A 24 6.60 -42.89 -55.25
CA HIS A 24 7.52 -41.75 -55.55
C HIS A 24 6.96 -40.75 -56.64
N SER A 25 7.34 -39.45 -56.61
CA SER A 25 7.45 -38.47 -57.77
C SER A 25 6.18 -37.95 -58.52
N SER A 26 6.23 -37.00 -59.49
CA SER A 26 6.71 -35.58 -59.48
C SER A 26 6.36 -34.74 -60.76
N LYS A 27 6.13 -33.40 -60.64
CA LYS A 27 6.09 -32.32 -61.70
C LYS A 27 4.87 -32.37 -62.68
N ARG A 28 4.47 -31.33 -63.45
CA ARG A 28 5.01 -29.98 -63.86
C ARG A 28 3.88 -28.88 -63.66
N PHE A 29 3.53 -27.81 -64.43
CA PHE A 29 3.99 -27.14 -65.68
C PHE A 29 3.82 -25.57 -65.74
N HIS A 30 2.85 -24.98 -66.51
CA HIS A 30 2.74 -23.55 -66.95
C HIS A 30 1.24 -23.11 -67.13
N SER A 31 0.82 -21.85 -67.45
CA SER A 31 1.43 -20.72 -68.21
C SER A 31 1.16 -19.28 -67.67
N HIS A 32 0.98 -18.23 -68.51
CA HIS A 32 1.18 -16.80 -68.14
C HIS A 32 0.63 -15.74 -69.14
N HIS A 33 0.10 -14.60 -68.65
CA HIS A 33 -0.19 -13.30 -69.35
C HIS A 33 -0.09 -12.13 -68.30
N LYS A 34 0.09 -10.80 -68.54
CA LYS A 34 0.02 -9.80 -69.66
C LYS A 34 -1.40 -9.20 -69.94
N ASN A 35 -1.58 -7.91 -70.31
CA ASN A 35 -0.65 -6.85 -70.76
C ASN A 35 -1.12 -5.38 -70.43
N LYS A 36 -0.16 -4.45 -70.19
CA LYS A 36 -0.07 -2.96 -70.43
C LYS A 36 -1.32 -2.03 -70.41
N SER A 37 -1.28 -0.74 -69.99
CA SER A 37 -0.30 0.14 -69.26
C SER A 37 -1.06 1.41 -68.73
N THR A 38 -0.66 2.71 -68.61
CA THR A 38 0.50 3.56 -69.03
C THR A 38 0.49 4.96 -68.31
N LEU A 39 1.64 5.66 -68.31
CA LEU A 39 1.89 7.14 -68.18
C LEU A 39 1.74 7.91 -66.83
N SER A 40 2.47 9.04 -66.76
CA SER A 40 2.80 9.97 -65.65
C SER A 40 3.13 11.38 -66.27
N PRO A 41 3.62 12.47 -65.60
CA PRO A 41 4.23 12.63 -64.25
C PRO A 41 3.81 13.91 -63.45
N GLU A 42 4.57 14.22 -62.37
CA GLU A 42 4.70 15.52 -61.66
C GLU A 42 3.46 16.07 -60.89
N ALA A 43 3.56 16.84 -59.79
CA ALA A 43 4.70 17.31 -58.99
C ALA A 43 4.37 17.29 -57.46
N GLN A 44 5.21 17.91 -56.62
CA GLN A 44 5.12 17.90 -55.14
C GLN A 44 4.01 18.81 -54.58
N THR A 45 3.31 18.40 -53.51
CA THR A 45 2.91 19.29 -52.39
C THR A 45 2.61 18.51 -51.11
N ILE A 46 3.20 19.03 -50.04
CA ILE A 46 3.12 18.71 -48.61
C ILE A 46 1.68 18.64 -48.08
N ALA A 47 1.39 17.68 -47.20
CA ALA A 47 0.25 17.71 -46.27
C ALA A 47 0.74 17.47 -44.83
N LEU A 48 0.29 18.30 -43.90
CA LEU A 48 0.71 18.32 -42.49
C LEU A 48 -0.51 18.18 -41.55
N ASN A 49 -0.22 17.96 -40.25
CA ASN A 49 -1.13 17.93 -39.09
C ASN A 49 -1.80 16.57 -38.76
N PRO A 50 -2.11 16.30 -37.47
CA PRO A 50 -1.14 16.32 -36.36
C PRO A 50 -1.28 15.13 -35.38
N ASP A 51 -0.24 14.88 -34.57
CA ASP A 51 -0.20 13.81 -33.55
C ASP A 51 -1.01 14.10 -32.26
N PRO A 52 -1.63 13.08 -31.66
CA PRO A 52 -1.89 12.99 -30.22
C PRO A 52 -0.96 11.96 -29.53
N PRO A 53 -0.27 12.30 -28.43
CA PRO A 53 0.78 11.45 -27.86
C PRO A 53 0.23 10.18 -27.17
N ARG A 54 0.67 9.00 -27.62
CA ARG A 54 0.40 7.71 -26.97
C ARG A 54 1.70 7.02 -26.54
N CYS A 55 2.01 7.09 -25.24
CA CYS A 55 3.15 6.37 -24.67
C CYS A 55 2.85 4.86 -24.51
N LEU A 56 3.01 4.11 -25.60
CA LEU A 56 2.97 2.65 -25.64
C LEU A 56 4.37 2.10 -25.94
N VAL A 57 5.16 1.84 -24.89
CA VAL A 57 6.46 1.17 -25.03
C VAL A 57 6.25 -0.33 -25.28
N GLY A 58 5.89 -0.66 -26.52
CA GLY A 58 5.80 -2.03 -26.99
C GLY A 58 7.17 -2.71 -27.13
N PHE A 59 7.17 -4.05 -27.03
CA PHE A 59 8.35 -4.87 -27.32
C PHE A 59 8.84 -4.64 -28.76
N ASN A 60 10.07 -4.14 -28.96
CA ASN A 60 10.98 -4.55 -30.06
C ASN A 60 12.36 -3.86 -30.03
N SER A 61 13.25 -4.25 -29.10
CA SER A 61 14.62 -3.70 -29.04
C SER A 61 15.71 -4.66 -28.53
N TYR A 62 15.50 -5.99 -28.63
CA TYR A 62 16.45 -7.01 -28.13
C TYR A 62 16.98 -8.01 -29.19
N ASN A 63 17.09 -7.59 -30.46
CA ASN A 63 17.71 -8.41 -31.52
C ASN A 63 18.96 -7.78 -32.18
N ALA A 64 19.38 -6.58 -31.77
CA ALA A 64 20.44 -5.81 -32.45
C ALA A 64 21.87 -5.99 -31.90
N ILE A 65 22.08 -6.66 -30.75
CA ILE A 65 23.42 -6.80 -30.12
C ILE A 65 23.96 -8.25 -30.18
N CYS A 66 23.27 -9.15 -30.89
CA CYS A 66 23.60 -10.59 -30.92
C CYS A 66 24.43 -11.06 -32.13
N ARG A 67 24.97 -10.16 -32.98
CA ARG A 67 25.75 -10.55 -34.18
C ARG A 67 27.24 -10.15 -34.20
N SER A 68 27.67 -9.11 -33.47
CA SER A 68 29.08 -8.66 -33.46
C SER A 68 30.01 -9.53 -32.60
N HIS A 69 29.52 -10.07 -31.48
CA HIS A 69 30.37 -10.73 -30.47
C HIS A 69 30.78 -12.18 -30.79
N ARG A 70 30.45 -12.72 -31.97
CA ARG A 70 30.59 -14.16 -32.27
C ARG A 70 32.01 -14.61 -32.65
N ARG A 71 32.98 -13.69 -32.82
CA ARG A 71 34.40 -14.04 -33.11
C ARG A 71 35.38 -13.87 -31.95
N ARG A 72 35.27 -12.82 -31.10
CA ARG A 72 36.16 -12.66 -29.91
C ARG A 72 35.89 -13.68 -28.78
N LYS A 73 34.70 -14.29 -28.75
CA LYS A 73 34.28 -15.20 -27.66
C LYS A 73 34.94 -16.59 -27.67
N LYS A 74 35.85 -16.90 -28.61
CA LYS A 74 36.46 -18.24 -28.72
C LYS A 74 37.73 -18.44 -27.86
N GLN A 75 38.31 -17.36 -27.32
CA GLN A 75 39.59 -17.42 -26.59
C GLN A 75 39.41 -17.27 -25.07
N SER A 76 38.55 -16.37 -24.59
CA SER A 76 38.24 -16.19 -23.15
C SER A 76 37.34 -17.27 -22.52
N ILE A 77 36.97 -18.31 -23.27
CA ILE A 77 36.19 -19.46 -22.76
C ILE A 77 37.09 -20.50 -22.07
N LEU A 78 38.40 -20.54 -22.35
CA LEU A 78 39.29 -21.53 -21.76
C LEU A 78 39.64 -21.23 -20.29
N GLU A 79 39.93 -19.97 -19.96
CA GLU A 79 40.40 -19.55 -18.64
C GLU A 79 39.29 -19.38 -17.59
N SER A 80 38.03 -19.20 -18.01
CA SER A 80 36.89 -18.96 -17.10
C SER A 80 36.18 -20.22 -16.59
N SER A 81 36.69 -21.41 -16.92
CA SER A 81 36.08 -22.72 -16.57
C SER A 81 36.16 -23.06 -15.07
N SER A 82 37.25 -22.66 -14.40
CA SER A 82 37.52 -22.96 -12.99
C SER A 82 36.58 -22.18 -12.04
N THR A 83 36.42 -20.87 -12.27
CA THR A 83 35.74 -19.92 -11.38
C THR A 83 34.21 -19.91 -11.51
N MET A 84 33.64 -20.57 -12.53
CA MET A 84 32.18 -20.72 -12.71
C MET A 84 31.49 -21.64 -11.68
N ASN A 85 32.26 -22.35 -10.84
CA ASN A 85 31.75 -23.42 -9.98
C ASN A 85 31.73 -23.10 -8.47
N SER A 86 32.22 -21.94 -8.04
CA SER A 86 32.16 -21.51 -6.65
C SER A 86 30.92 -20.65 -6.39
N ARG A 87 30.26 -20.90 -5.26
CA ARG A 87 29.20 -20.02 -4.74
C ARG A 87 29.80 -18.66 -4.35
N LYS A 88 29.02 -17.59 -4.46
CA LYS A 88 29.49 -16.22 -4.20
C LYS A 88 28.66 -15.53 -3.13
N TRP A 89 29.33 -14.81 -2.25
CA TRP A 89 28.67 -13.86 -1.36
C TRP A 89 28.12 -12.68 -2.16
N VAL A 90 26.89 -12.30 -1.85
CA VAL A 90 26.21 -11.11 -2.35
C VAL A 90 25.79 -10.27 -1.16
N PHE A 91 26.12 -8.99 -1.19
CA PHE A 91 25.88 -8.06 -0.10
C PHE A 91 24.47 -7.45 -0.18
N SER A 92 23.97 -6.94 0.93
CA SER A 92 22.80 -6.06 0.94
C SER A 92 23.11 -4.75 0.22
N SER A 93 22.07 -4.10 -0.31
CA SER A 93 22.17 -2.76 -0.89
C SER A 93 22.26 -1.64 0.15
N ARG A 94 22.35 -2.00 1.44
CA ARG A 94 22.44 -1.08 2.58
C ARG A 94 23.88 -1.05 3.09
N ASP A 95 24.34 0.15 3.45
CA ASP A 95 25.56 0.24 4.24
C ASP A 95 25.38 -0.54 5.55
N SER A 96 26.41 -1.31 5.87
CA SER A 96 26.50 -2.27 6.97
C SER A 96 27.92 -2.34 7.53
N SER A 97 28.74 -1.32 7.22
CA SER A 97 30.07 -1.10 7.78
C SER A 97 30.02 -0.74 9.28
N SER A 98 29.01 0.03 9.70
CA SER A 98 28.81 0.46 11.10
C SER A 98 28.47 -0.68 12.07
N TYR A 99 27.64 -1.63 11.64
CA TYR A 99 27.17 -2.71 12.51
C TYR A 99 28.34 -3.60 12.96
N ARG A 100 28.57 -3.69 14.27
CA ARG A 100 29.64 -4.52 14.87
C ARG A 100 29.20 -5.96 15.09
N ASP A 101 28.00 -6.14 15.65
CA ASP A 101 27.54 -7.44 16.14
C ASP A 101 26.90 -8.25 15.01
N LYS A 102 27.68 -9.18 14.44
CA LYS A 102 27.37 -9.97 13.25
C LYS A 102 27.39 -11.47 13.55
N VAL A 103 26.45 -12.21 12.95
CA VAL A 103 26.23 -13.65 13.15
C VAL A 103 26.09 -14.33 11.78
N VAL A 104 26.93 -15.33 11.49
CA VAL A 104 26.84 -16.15 10.27
C VAL A 104 26.02 -17.41 10.56
N ILE A 105 24.91 -17.58 9.85
CA ILE A 105 23.93 -18.64 10.08
C ILE A 105 23.86 -19.53 8.85
N VAL A 106 23.98 -20.85 9.05
CA VAL A 106 23.78 -21.88 8.03
C VAL A 106 22.48 -22.63 8.32
N SER A 107 21.62 -22.80 7.32
CA SER A 107 20.54 -23.81 7.33
C SER A 107 20.81 -24.85 6.25
N TYR A 108 20.85 -26.14 6.61
CA TYR A 108 21.25 -27.18 5.65
C TYR A 108 20.64 -28.55 5.94
N ASN A 109 19.77 -29.03 5.05
CA ASN A 109 19.42 -30.45 4.97
C ASN A 109 20.64 -31.21 4.43
N ILE A 110 21.20 -32.11 5.24
CA ILE A 110 22.45 -32.83 4.90
C ILE A 110 22.20 -34.17 4.20
N LEU A 111 20.93 -34.52 3.93
CA LEU A 111 20.46 -35.80 3.42
C LEU A 111 20.85 -36.98 4.33
N GLY A 112 19.87 -37.57 5.02
CA GLY A 112 20.10 -38.72 5.90
C GLY A 112 20.67 -39.92 5.12
N VAL A 113 21.55 -40.70 5.73
CA VAL A 113 22.10 -41.93 5.13
C VAL A 113 20.98 -42.92 4.83
N GLU A 114 20.04 -43.06 5.77
CA GLU A 114 18.90 -43.96 5.64
C GLU A 114 17.80 -43.38 4.73
N ASN A 115 17.53 -42.06 4.79
CA ASN A 115 16.64 -41.38 3.84
C ASN A 115 17.15 -41.53 2.39
N ALA A 116 18.47 -41.43 2.15
CA ALA A 116 19.07 -41.66 0.84
C ALA A 116 18.94 -43.12 0.35
N SER A 117 19.02 -44.08 1.27
CA SER A 117 18.96 -45.52 0.97
C SER A 117 17.52 -46.02 0.75
N ASN A 118 16.56 -45.45 1.47
CA ASN A 118 15.14 -45.76 1.35
C ASN A 118 14.48 -45.15 0.09
N HIS A 119 15.16 -44.21 -0.57
CA HIS A 119 14.64 -43.41 -1.68
C HIS A 119 15.61 -43.33 -2.88
N GLU A 120 16.26 -44.45 -3.24
CA GLU A 120 17.19 -44.53 -4.38
C GLU A 120 16.57 -44.07 -5.73
N ASP A 121 15.25 -44.15 -5.86
CA ASP A 121 14.48 -43.70 -7.02
C ASP A 121 14.51 -42.17 -7.22
N LEU A 122 14.81 -41.41 -6.17
CA LEU A 122 15.11 -39.98 -6.25
C LEU A 122 16.52 -39.72 -6.81
N TYR A 123 17.41 -40.72 -6.76
CA TYR A 123 18.84 -40.60 -7.04
C TYR A 123 19.30 -41.43 -8.26
N CYS A 124 18.37 -41.89 -9.09
CA CYS A 124 18.66 -42.69 -10.30
C CYS A 124 19.63 -42.04 -11.32
N ASN A 125 19.76 -40.70 -11.32
CA ASN A 125 20.74 -39.95 -12.12
C ASN A 125 22.10 -39.75 -11.42
N VAL A 126 22.21 -40.10 -10.14
CA VAL A 126 23.38 -39.87 -9.29
C VAL A 126 24.20 -41.16 -9.22
N SER A 127 25.51 -41.05 -9.43
CA SER A 127 26.40 -42.22 -9.29
C SER A 127 26.45 -42.68 -7.83
N PRO A 128 26.22 -43.96 -7.48
CA PRO A 128 26.16 -44.43 -6.09
C PRO A 128 27.41 -44.09 -5.24
N LYS A 129 28.57 -43.94 -5.87
CA LYS A 129 29.82 -43.44 -5.24
C LYS A 129 29.73 -42.00 -4.70
N TYR A 130 28.65 -41.26 -4.98
CA TYR A 130 28.35 -39.94 -4.45
C TYR A 130 27.34 -39.99 -3.28
N LEU A 131 26.58 -41.09 -3.13
CA LEU A 131 25.64 -41.31 -2.02
C LEU A 131 26.32 -41.82 -0.75
N LYS A 132 27.48 -42.51 -0.88
CA LYS A 132 28.26 -43.06 0.25
C LYS A 132 28.56 -41.99 1.33
N TRP A 133 28.17 -42.28 2.57
CA TRP A 133 28.22 -41.34 3.69
C TRP A 133 29.59 -40.70 3.90
N ASP A 134 30.68 -41.47 3.94
CA ASP A 134 32.03 -40.93 4.24
C ASP A 134 32.48 -39.83 3.28
N ARG A 135 32.08 -39.95 2.01
CA ARG A 135 32.28 -38.91 1.00
C ARG A 135 31.39 -37.70 1.27
N ARG A 136 30.10 -37.92 1.52
CA ARG A 136 29.12 -36.85 1.77
C ARG A 136 29.50 -36.04 3.01
N LYS A 137 29.76 -36.70 4.13
CA LYS A 137 30.35 -36.18 5.37
C LYS A 137 31.57 -35.29 5.11
N THR A 138 32.56 -35.80 4.37
CA THR A 138 33.78 -35.04 4.04
C THR A 138 33.49 -33.78 3.21
N LEU A 139 32.51 -33.81 2.30
CA LEU A 139 32.07 -32.63 1.55
C LEU A 139 31.28 -31.65 2.44
N VAL A 140 30.30 -32.12 3.21
CA VAL A 140 29.47 -31.30 4.11
C VAL A 140 30.32 -30.57 5.16
N CYS A 141 31.25 -31.26 5.84
CA CYS A 141 32.15 -30.62 6.79
C CYS A 141 33.07 -29.59 6.11
N LYS A 142 33.54 -29.88 4.89
CA LYS A 142 34.38 -28.95 4.11
C LYS A 142 33.60 -27.71 3.65
N GLU A 143 32.34 -27.87 3.25
CA GLU A 143 31.44 -26.75 2.93
C GLU A 143 31.22 -25.86 4.15
N ILE A 144 30.79 -26.45 5.28
CA ILE A 144 30.55 -25.74 6.54
C ILE A 144 31.78 -24.95 7.00
N LYS A 145 32.98 -25.56 6.93
CA LYS A 145 34.24 -24.90 7.28
C LYS A 145 34.64 -23.77 6.33
N GLN A 146 34.20 -23.80 5.06
CA GLN A 146 34.38 -22.70 4.11
C GLN A 146 33.39 -21.55 4.32
N TYR A 147 32.25 -21.78 4.98
CA TYR A 147 31.25 -20.75 5.25
C TYR A 147 31.55 -19.90 6.49
N ASN A 148 32.51 -20.30 7.33
CA ASN A 148 32.85 -19.68 8.62
C ASN A 148 31.61 -19.41 9.49
N ALA A 149 30.80 -20.45 9.68
CA ALA A 149 29.54 -20.35 10.40
C ALA A 149 29.74 -20.00 11.88
N SER A 150 28.81 -19.21 12.40
CA SER A 150 28.63 -18.94 13.83
C SER A 150 27.59 -19.91 14.42
N ILE A 151 26.55 -20.24 13.65
CA ILE A 151 25.45 -21.15 14.00
C ILE A 151 25.12 -22.07 12.81
N LEU A 152 24.82 -23.34 13.10
CA LEU A 152 24.34 -24.34 12.14
C LEU A 152 22.96 -24.85 12.56
N CYS A 153 21.99 -24.79 11.65
CA CYS A 153 20.69 -25.44 11.77
C CYS A 153 20.63 -26.55 10.72
N LEU A 154 20.81 -27.80 11.15
CA LEU A 154 20.88 -28.96 10.25
C LEU A 154 19.58 -29.76 10.28
N GLN A 155 19.19 -30.28 9.12
CA GLN A 155 18.04 -31.19 8.94
C GLN A 155 18.52 -32.54 8.38
N GLU A 156 17.75 -33.60 8.64
CA GLU A 156 18.08 -35.00 8.31
C GLU A 156 19.39 -35.52 8.94
N VAL A 157 19.62 -35.18 10.20
CA VAL A 157 20.80 -35.62 10.95
C VAL A 157 20.54 -37.00 11.57
N ASP A 158 21.10 -38.07 11.02
CA ASP A 158 20.98 -39.45 11.53
C ASP A 158 22.26 -40.02 12.17
N ARG A 159 23.39 -39.29 12.05
CA ARG A 159 24.69 -39.63 12.65
C ARG A 159 25.23 -38.49 13.53
N PHE A 160 24.37 -37.99 14.43
CA PHE A 160 24.66 -36.81 15.27
C PHE A 160 25.97 -36.92 16.05
N THR A 161 26.28 -38.05 16.69
CA THR A 161 27.50 -38.22 17.49
C THR A 161 28.76 -37.98 16.66
N GLU A 162 28.85 -38.58 15.47
CA GLU A 162 29.99 -38.37 14.57
C GLU A 162 30.13 -36.91 14.12
N LEU A 163 29.01 -36.25 13.78
CA LEU A 163 29.01 -34.84 13.40
C LEU A 163 29.37 -33.92 14.58
N LYS A 164 28.94 -34.25 15.80
CA LYS A 164 29.31 -33.54 17.02
C LYS A 164 30.82 -33.66 17.27
N ASP A 165 31.38 -34.86 17.21
CA ASP A 165 32.82 -35.10 17.42
C ASP A 165 33.71 -34.50 16.32
N LEU A 166 33.13 -34.17 15.16
CA LEU A 166 33.78 -33.40 14.09
C LEU A 166 33.65 -31.88 14.33
N PHE A 167 32.46 -31.34 14.55
CA PHE A 167 32.26 -29.90 14.72
C PHE A 167 32.78 -29.37 16.06
N GLN A 168 32.87 -30.20 17.12
CA GLN A 168 33.51 -29.81 18.38
C GLN A 168 35.00 -29.47 18.22
N LYS A 169 35.68 -30.06 17.22
CA LYS A 169 37.07 -29.70 16.85
C LYS A 169 37.18 -28.34 16.15
N ASP A 170 36.06 -27.82 15.64
CA ASP A 170 35.90 -26.48 15.06
C ASP A 170 35.20 -25.49 16.03
N GLY A 171 35.13 -25.83 17.33
CA GLY A 171 34.64 -24.95 18.40
C GLY A 171 33.12 -24.95 18.62
N PHE A 172 32.38 -25.87 18.00
CA PHE A 172 30.92 -25.94 18.15
C PHE A 172 30.46 -26.81 19.33
N LYS A 173 29.47 -26.31 20.08
CA LYS A 173 28.53 -27.15 20.85
C LYS A 173 27.21 -27.27 20.10
N GLY A 174 26.39 -28.26 20.44
CA GLY A 174 25.12 -28.47 19.77
C GLY A 174 24.16 -29.41 20.48
N VAL A 175 22.88 -29.27 20.15
CA VAL A 175 21.75 -30.08 20.65
C VAL A 175 21.04 -30.78 19.49
N TYR A 176 20.56 -31.99 19.74
CA TYR A 176 19.89 -32.85 18.74
C TYR A 176 18.50 -33.24 19.20
N LYS A 177 17.57 -33.35 18.25
CA LYS A 177 16.27 -34.00 18.46
C LYS A 177 15.97 -34.88 17.24
N ALA A 178 15.97 -36.20 17.45
CA ALA A 178 15.48 -37.18 16.49
C ALA A 178 13.99 -36.95 16.19
N ARG A 179 13.54 -37.30 14.98
CA ARG A 179 12.12 -37.46 14.68
C ARG A 179 11.54 -38.59 15.57
N THR A 180 10.24 -38.55 15.81
CA THR A 180 9.57 -39.58 16.61
C THR A 180 9.17 -40.78 15.75
N GLY A 181 8.88 -41.93 16.38
CA GLY A 181 8.60 -43.19 15.69
C GLY A 181 9.84 -43.81 15.03
N GLU A 182 9.65 -44.42 13.85
CA GLU A 182 10.65 -45.28 13.18
C GLU A 182 11.70 -44.51 12.35
N ALA A 183 11.76 -43.18 12.44
CA ALA A 183 12.68 -42.35 11.66
C ALA A 183 13.96 -42.04 12.47
N PHE A 184 15.11 -42.48 11.97
CA PHE A 184 16.40 -42.42 12.67
C PHE A 184 17.11 -41.06 12.60
N ASP A 185 16.62 -40.15 11.76
CA ASP A 185 17.14 -38.80 11.54
C ASP A 185 16.38 -37.73 12.35
N GLY A 186 16.95 -36.52 12.41
CA GLY A 186 16.35 -35.42 13.15
C GLY A 186 16.85 -34.03 12.77
N CYS A 187 16.56 -33.07 13.64
CA CYS A 187 17.10 -31.72 13.59
C CYS A 187 18.26 -31.57 14.58
N ALA A 188 19.30 -30.81 14.22
CA ALA A 188 20.34 -30.38 15.15
C ALA A 188 20.58 -28.87 15.06
N ILE A 189 20.82 -28.22 16.20
CA ILE A 189 21.32 -26.84 16.28
C ILE A 189 22.70 -26.88 16.90
N PHE A 190 23.70 -26.34 16.19
CA PHE A 190 25.05 -26.10 16.71
C PHE A 190 25.35 -24.60 16.75
N TRP A 191 26.16 -24.16 17.71
CA TRP A 191 26.68 -22.80 17.83
C TRP A 191 28.14 -22.84 18.29
N LYS A 192 28.93 -21.84 17.89
CA LYS A 192 30.28 -21.66 18.41
C LYS A 192 30.24 -21.25 19.88
N GLU A 193 30.87 -22.03 20.76
CA GLU A 193 30.86 -21.75 22.21
C GLU A 193 31.60 -20.45 22.56
N GLU A 194 32.68 -20.13 21.84
CA GLU A 194 33.41 -18.87 21.99
C GLU A 194 32.51 -17.64 21.75
N LEU A 195 31.51 -17.76 20.86
CA LEU A 195 30.64 -16.65 20.44
C LEU A 195 29.29 -16.62 21.16
N PHE A 196 28.73 -17.76 21.62
CA PHE A 196 27.40 -17.80 22.25
C PHE A 196 27.30 -18.74 23.46
N SER A 197 26.62 -18.24 24.48
CA SER A 197 26.11 -19.00 25.61
C SER A 197 24.67 -19.47 25.34
N LEU A 198 24.39 -20.76 25.57
CA LEU A 198 23.02 -21.30 25.54
C LEU A 198 22.32 -20.98 26.87
N LEU A 199 21.23 -20.21 26.82
CA LEU A 199 20.44 -19.86 28.00
C LEU A 199 19.23 -20.80 28.21
N HIS A 200 18.65 -21.31 27.12
CA HIS A 200 17.51 -22.21 27.16
C HIS A 200 17.41 -23.04 25.88
N HIS A 201 16.84 -24.25 25.97
CA HIS A 201 16.41 -25.01 24.79
C HIS A 201 15.08 -25.72 25.09
N GLU A 202 14.21 -25.78 24.08
CA GLU A 202 13.06 -26.69 24.05
C GLU A 202 12.98 -27.42 22.71
N SER A 203 12.18 -28.48 22.65
CA SER A 203 11.84 -29.18 21.42
C SER A 203 10.33 -29.33 21.30
N ILE A 204 9.85 -29.39 20.06
CA ILE A 204 8.44 -29.63 19.73
C ILE A 204 8.37 -31.04 19.14
N GLU A 205 7.62 -31.93 19.78
CA GLU A 205 7.22 -33.22 19.20
C GLU A 205 5.84 -33.05 18.58
N TYR A 206 5.74 -33.17 17.26
CA TYR A 206 4.49 -32.86 16.55
C TYR A 206 3.41 -33.93 16.72
N GLN A 207 3.77 -35.13 17.18
CA GLN A 207 2.83 -36.20 17.49
C GLN A 207 1.85 -35.80 18.60
N ASP A 208 2.32 -35.07 19.62
CA ASP A 208 1.55 -34.64 20.81
C ASP A 208 0.37 -33.72 20.43
N TYR A 209 0.46 -33.09 19.26
CA TYR A 209 -0.52 -32.17 18.69
C TYR A 209 -1.31 -32.80 17.53
N GLY A 210 -1.17 -34.12 17.31
CA GLY A 210 -1.76 -34.85 16.18
C GLY A 210 -1.11 -34.59 14.82
N LEU A 211 -0.03 -33.80 14.77
CA LEU A 211 0.62 -33.31 13.55
C LEU A 211 1.65 -34.29 12.97
N ARG A 212 1.41 -35.59 13.17
CA ARG A 212 2.29 -36.74 12.86
C ARG A 212 3.67 -36.68 13.52
N ASN A 213 4.36 -37.82 13.44
CA ASN A 213 5.73 -38.00 13.86
C ASN A 213 6.66 -37.06 13.10
N ASN A 214 7.12 -36.01 13.79
CA ASN A 214 8.08 -35.04 13.29
C ASN A 214 8.56 -34.18 14.48
N VAL A 215 9.63 -33.40 14.31
CA VAL A 215 10.15 -32.52 15.37
C VAL A 215 10.61 -31.15 14.88
N ALA A 216 10.70 -30.21 15.81
CA ALA A 216 11.43 -28.95 15.68
C ALA A 216 12.18 -28.62 16.97
N GLN A 217 13.18 -27.74 16.89
CA GLN A 217 13.98 -27.28 18.03
C GLN A 217 13.91 -25.76 18.15
N LEU A 218 13.96 -25.25 19.38
CA LEU A 218 14.13 -23.83 19.69
C LEU A 218 15.22 -23.69 20.75
N CYS A 219 16.13 -22.72 20.57
CA CYS A 219 17.17 -22.38 21.53
C CYS A 219 17.21 -20.86 21.75
N VAL A 220 17.46 -20.44 22.99
CA VAL A 220 17.75 -19.05 23.33
C VAL A 220 19.26 -18.93 23.49
N LEU A 221 19.90 -18.14 22.63
CA LEU A 221 21.33 -17.89 22.64
C LEU A 221 21.59 -16.44 23.06
N LYS A 222 22.57 -16.22 23.93
CA LYS A 222 23.18 -14.90 24.18
C LYS A 222 24.54 -14.86 23.51
N MET A 223 24.82 -13.80 22.75
CA MET A 223 26.15 -13.52 22.23
C MET A 223 27.11 -13.11 23.36
N ASN A 224 28.31 -13.67 23.36
CA ASN A 224 29.34 -13.41 24.36
C ASN A 224 30.03 -12.06 24.08
N GLU A 225 30.43 -11.35 25.13
CA GLU A 225 31.02 -10.02 25.04
C GLU A 225 32.53 -10.10 24.72
N HIS A 226 32.87 -9.99 23.43
CA HIS A 226 34.26 -9.79 23.00
C HIS A 226 34.73 -8.37 23.33
N MET A 227 35.23 -8.17 24.55
CA MET A 227 36.00 -6.99 24.93
C MET A 227 37.26 -6.87 24.06
N PRO A 228 37.40 -5.82 23.22
CA PRO A 228 38.69 -5.45 22.69
C PRO A 228 39.55 -4.94 23.85
N LYS A 229 40.83 -5.32 23.90
CA LYS A 229 41.78 -4.60 24.75
C LYS A 229 41.97 -3.19 24.16
N LEU A 230 41.36 -2.20 24.79
CA LEU A 230 41.48 -0.79 24.48
C LEU A 230 41.98 -0.06 25.73
N ASP A 231 42.81 0.96 25.53
CA ASP A 231 43.55 1.61 26.62
C ASP A 231 42.66 2.40 27.58
N ALA A 232 43.15 2.57 28.82
CA ALA A 232 42.33 2.88 29.99
C ALA A 232 41.55 4.21 29.92
N ASP A 233 42.01 5.18 29.12
CA ASP A 233 41.51 6.57 29.15
C ASP A 233 40.14 6.77 28.49
N THR A 234 39.54 5.75 27.86
CA THR A 234 38.29 5.90 27.06
C THR A 234 37.03 5.36 27.76
N GLN A 235 37.05 5.11 29.07
CA GLN A 235 35.96 4.40 29.77
C GLN A 235 34.70 5.23 30.08
N SER A 236 34.65 6.53 29.79
CA SER A 236 33.61 7.46 30.29
C SER A 236 32.41 7.72 29.37
N ILE A 237 32.39 7.21 28.13
CA ILE A 237 31.39 7.57 27.09
C ILE A 237 30.59 6.36 26.55
N ILE A 238 30.99 5.13 26.87
CA ILE A 238 30.36 3.92 26.32
C ILE A 238 29.05 3.60 27.07
N GLN A 239 27.91 3.76 26.39
CA GLN A 239 26.62 3.25 26.89
C GLN A 239 26.66 1.72 26.98
N PRO A 240 25.98 1.09 27.98
CA PRO A 240 25.97 -0.37 28.12
C PRO A 240 25.41 -1.03 26.86
N PHE A 241 26.18 -1.95 26.28
CA PHE A 241 25.76 -2.75 25.11
C PHE A 241 24.44 -3.46 25.41
N GLN A 242 23.46 -3.35 24.50
CA GLN A 242 22.15 -3.98 24.70
C GLN A 242 22.31 -5.51 24.68
N ASN A 243 21.76 -6.19 25.68
CA ASN A 243 21.90 -7.63 25.90
C ASN A 243 21.52 -8.45 24.65
N ARG A 244 22.52 -8.92 23.90
CA ARG A 244 22.39 -9.59 22.58
C ARG A 244 21.89 -11.03 22.70
N THR A 245 20.67 -11.19 23.21
CA THR A 245 19.97 -12.47 23.36
C THR A 245 18.91 -12.61 22.27
N PHE A 246 18.76 -13.79 21.67
CA PHE A 246 17.79 -14.08 20.60
C PHE A 246 17.37 -15.55 20.59
N VAL A 247 16.22 -15.83 19.96
CA VAL A 247 15.72 -17.19 19.70
C VAL A 247 16.22 -17.66 18.34
N ILE A 248 16.79 -18.87 18.27
CA ILE A 248 17.04 -19.60 17.03
C ILE A 248 16.15 -20.84 16.97
N GLY A 249 15.41 -21.02 15.88
CA GLY A 249 14.57 -22.19 15.61
C GLY A 249 15.06 -23.01 14.42
N ASN A 250 14.83 -24.33 14.48
CA ASN A 250 15.15 -25.27 13.42
C ASN A 250 14.00 -26.27 13.20
N ILE A 251 13.65 -26.57 11.95
CA ILE A 251 12.57 -27.49 11.56
C ILE A 251 12.87 -28.21 10.23
N HIS A 252 12.35 -29.42 10.09
CA HIS A 252 12.12 -30.08 8.79
C HIS A 252 10.61 -30.39 8.70
N VAL A 253 9.84 -29.60 7.95
CA VAL A 253 8.38 -29.76 7.79
C VAL A 253 8.04 -30.99 6.96
N LEU A 254 6.96 -31.70 7.31
CA LEU A 254 6.47 -32.91 6.65
C LEU A 254 6.56 -32.83 5.11
N PHE A 255 7.31 -33.75 4.48
CA PHE A 255 7.51 -33.83 3.04
C PHE A 255 6.20 -33.88 2.23
N ASN A 256 5.27 -34.79 2.60
CA ASN A 256 4.11 -35.19 1.79
C ASN A 256 3.29 -33.98 1.28
N PRO A 257 3.27 -33.73 -0.04
CA PRO A 257 2.70 -32.49 -0.60
C PRO A 257 1.18 -32.41 -0.48
N LYS A 258 0.47 -33.53 -0.26
CA LYS A 258 -1.00 -33.56 -0.11
C LYS A 258 -1.49 -33.25 1.30
N ARG A 259 -0.62 -33.25 2.31
CA ARG A 259 -0.96 -33.01 3.73
C ARG A 259 -0.58 -31.60 4.19
N GLY A 260 -1.02 -30.60 3.42
CA GLY A 260 -0.81 -29.19 3.74
C GLY A 260 -1.48 -28.72 5.04
N ASP A 261 -2.52 -29.43 5.47
CA ASP A 261 -3.13 -29.32 6.79
C ASP A 261 -2.10 -29.54 7.91
N ILE A 262 -1.34 -30.64 7.85
CA ILE A 262 -0.28 -30.92 8.82
C ILE A 262 0.90 -29.96 8.64
N LYS A 263 1.34 -29.68 7.40
CA LYS A 263 2.45 -28.73 7.16
C LYS A 263 2.17 -27.36 7.80
N LEU A 264 0.97 -26.81 7.59
CA LEU A 264 0.58 -25.52 8.12
C LEU A 264 0.46 -25.55 9.65
N GLY A 265 -0.09 -26.64 10.22
CA GLY A 265 -0.12 -26.83 11.68
C GLY A 265 1.27 -26.90 12.32
N GLN A 266 2.22 -27.60 11.68
CA GLN A 266 3.62 -27.67 12.13
C GLN A 266 4.29 -26.28 12.12
N VAL A 267 4.18 -25.55 11.01
CA VAL A 267 4.72 -24.19 10.87
C VAL A 267 4.06 -23.22 11.87
N ARG A 268 2.74 -23.27 12.03
CA ARG A 268 1.98 -22.46 13.01
C ARG A 268 2.52 -22.66 14.42
N LEU A 269 2.65 -23.91 14.86
CA LEU A 269 3.05 -24.23 16.23
C LEU A 269 4.51 -23.83 16.53
N LEU A 270 5.43 -23.95 15.56
CA LEU A 270 6.79 -23.40 15.67
C LEU A 270 6.76 -21.89 15.90
N ILE A 271 6.00 -21.15 15.10
CA ILE A 271 5.89 -19.69 15.20
C ILE A 271 5.24 -19.28 16.54
N GLU A 272 4.23 -20.00 17.01
CA GLU A 272 3.59 -19.76 18.30
C GLU A 272 4.56 -19.99 19.47
N LYS A 273 5.31 -21.10 19.48
CA LYS A 273 6.35 -21.39 20.49
C LYS A 273 7.48 -20.36 20.46
N ALA A 274 8.01 -20.04 19.29
CA ALA A 274 9.04 -19.01 19.15
C ALA A 274 8.54 -17.61 19.58
N SER A 275 7.28 -17.27 19.28
CA SER A 275 6.62 -16.05 19.74
C SER A 275 6.27 -16.07 21.24
N LYS A 276 6.22 -17.25 21.87
CA LYS A 276 6.09 -17.40 23.32
C LYS A 276 7.45 -17.12 23.97
N LEU A 277 8.49 -17.87 23.61
CA LEU A 277 9.86 -17.69 24.11
C LEU A 277 10.36 -16.26 23.94
N SER A 278 10.17 -15.66 22.75
CA SER A 278 10.54 -14.27 22.49
C SER A 278 9.99 -13.32 23.56
N ARG A 279 8.70 -13.44 23.91
CA ARG A 279 8.05 -12.60 24.93
C ARG A 279 8.49 -12.94 26.35
N GLU A 280 8.61 -14.23 26.69
CA GLU A 280 9.06 -14.69 28.02
C GLU A 280 10.48 -14.18 28.34
N TRP A 281 11.33 -14.04 27.33
CA TRP A 281 12.69 -13.50 27.46
C TRP A 281 12.81 -11.98 27.19
N GLY A 282 11.69 -11.23 27.20
CA GLY A 282 11.71 -9.76 27.12
C GLY A 282 11.51 -9.17 25.72
N CYS A 283 10.77 -9.87 24.86
CA CYS A 283 10.59 -9.55 23.42
C CYS A 283 11.90 -9.57 22.62
N ILE A 284 12.73 -10.60 22.84
CA ILE A 284 13.98 -10.81 22.11
C ILE A 284 13.74 -11.18 20.63
N PRO A 285 14.69 -10.86 19.72
CA PRO A 285 14.59 -11.21 18.30
C PRO A 285 14.48 -12.72 18.05
N VAL A 286 13.95 -13.09 16.88
CA VAL A 286 13.77 -14.49 16.47
C VAL A 286 14.33 -14.73 15.07
N ILE A 287 15.07 -15.83 14.92
CA ILE A 287 15.47 -16.41 13.63
C ILE A 287 14.88 -17.82 13.54
N LEU A 288 14.27 -18.17 12.39
CA LEU A 288 13.73 -19.50 12.11
C LEU A 288 14.36 -20.06 10.83
N CYS A 289 15.15 -21.11 10.98
CA CYS A 289 15.77 -21.86 9.89
C CYS A 289 15.00 -23.16 9.63
N GLY A 290 15.10 -23.71 8.42
CA GLY A 290 14.64 -25.07 8.15
C GLY A 290 14.26 -25.37 6.71
N ASP A 291 14.01 -26.65 6.45
CA ASP A 291 13.28 -27.11 5.28
C ASP A 291 11.78 -27.02 5.57
N LEU A 292 11.07 -26.15 4.83
CA LEU A 292 9.63 -25.98 4.97
C LEU A 292 8.82 -26.86 4.01
N ASN A 293 9.49 -27.62 3.14
CA ASN A 293 8.90 -28.46 2.10
C ASN A 293 7.76 -27.73 1.35
N SER A 294 8.00 -26.45 1.02
CA SER A 294 7.03 -25.49 0.49
C SER A 294 7.73 -24.40 -0.33
N ILE A 295 7.19 -24.01 -1.48
CA ILE A 295 7.83 -23.06 -2.43
C ILE A 295 7.56 -21.58 -2.07
N PRO A 296 8.32 -20.59 -2.58
CA PRO A 296 8.12 -19.17 -2.25
C PRO A 296 6.75 -18.62 -2.68
N GLN A 297 6.13 -19.21 -3.69
CA GLN A 297 4.78 -18.85 -4.15
C GLN A 297 3.66 -19.55 -3.35
N SER A 298 4.00 -20.34 -2.33
CA SER A 298 3.04 -21.11 -1.55
C SER A 298 2.29 -20.25 -0.52
N PRO A 299 1.02 -20.56 -0.21
CA PRO A 299 0.31 -19.90 0.89
C PRO A 299 0.93 -20.15 2.28
N ILE A 300 1.71 -21.22 2.48
CA ILE A 300 2.54 -21.40 3.70
C ILE A 300 3.62 -20.31 3.78
N TYR A 301 4.34 -20.03 2.69
CA TYR A 301 5.29 -18.92 2.62
C TYR A 301 4.58 -17.56 2.83
N GLN A 302 3.39 -17.38 2.25
CA GLN A 302 2.57 -16.18 2.46
C GLN A 302 2.19 -15.98 3.94
N PHE A 303 1.87 -17.05 4.66
CA PHE A 303 1.54 -16.98 6.09
C PHE A 303 2.70 -16.39 6.90
N LEU A 304 3.92 -16.95 6.74
CA LEU A 304 5.16 -16.46 7.34
C LEU A 304 5.42 -14.97 7.01
N ALA A 305 5.41 -14.63 5.71
CA ALA A 305 5.79 -13.30 5.21
C ALA A 305 4.78 -12.18 5.50
N SER A 306 3.49 -12.51 5.67
CA SER A 306 2.42 -11.51 5.90
C SER A 306 1.75 -11.60 7.27
N SER A 307 2.24 -12.53 8.10
CA SER A 307 1.73 -12.90 9.42
C SER A 307 0.25 -13.33 9.46
N LYS A 308 -0.39 -13.61 8.31
CA LYS A 308 -1.85 -13.77 8.16
C LYS A 308 -2.21 -14.71 6.99
N LEU A 309 -3.22 -15.56 7.16
CA LEU A 309 -3.73 -16.42 6.07
C LEU A 309 -5.22 -16.76 6.24
N ASP A 310 -6.04 -16.62 5.19
CA ASP A 310 -7.38 -17.22 5.11
C ASP A 310 -7.28 -18.53 4.32
N ILE A 311 -7.41 -19.67 5.01
CA ILE A 311 -7.15 -20.99 4.43
C ILE A 311 -8.25 -21.47 3.48
N ARG A 312 -9.45 -20.88 3.55
CA ARG A 312 -10.59 -21.23 2.66
C ARG A 312 -10.36 -20.84 1.20
N LEU A 313 -9.40 -19.95 0.97
CA LEU A 313 -8.99 -19.52 -0.37
C LEU A 313 -8.16 -20.59 -1.10
N TYR A 314 -7.74 -21.66 -0.40
CA TYR A 314 -6.76 -22.63 -0.90
C TYR A 314 -7.18 -24.09 -0.64
N ASP A 315 -6.90 -24.95 -1.62
CA ASP A 315 -6.90 -26.41 -1.45
C ASP A 315 -5.73 -26.82 -0.53
N ARG A 316 -6.00 -27.59 0.52
CA ARG A 316 -4.96 -28.13 1.42
C ARG A 316 -3.93 -29.02 0.71
N CYS A 317 -4.27 -29.60 -0.45
CA CYS A 317 -3.33 -30.37 -1.26
C CYS A 317 -2.37 -29.46 -2.07
N LYS A 318 -2.64 -28.15 -2.16
CA LYS A 318 -1.84 -27.19 -2.95
C LYS A 318 -1.13 -26.14 -2.10
N ILE A 319 -1.38 -26.10 -0.80
CA ILE A 319 -0.93 -25.01 0.09
C ILE A 319 0.60 -24.93 0.30
N SER A 320 1.37 -25.96 -0.09
CA SER A 320 2.85 -25.93 -0.19
C SER A 320 3.38 -25.63 -1.60
N GLY A 321 2.50 -25.59 -2.61
CA GLY A 321 2.82 -25.39 -4.04
C GLY A 321 3.53 -26.56 -4.74
N GLN A 322 4.01 -27.57 -4.00
CA GLN A 322 4.83 -28.67 -4.54
C GLN A 322 4.16 -29.48 -5.68
N ILE A 323 2.83 -29.64 -5.69
CA ILE A 323 2.15 -30.51 -6.66
C ILE A 323 2.20 -29.97 -8.10
N GLU A 324 2.13 -28.65 -8.29
CA GLU A 324 2.00 -28.07 -9.65
C GLU A 324 3.31 -28.13 -10.46
N ALA A 325 4.45 -28.30 -9.78
CA ALA A 325 5.78 -28.45 -10.38
C ALA A 325 5.97 -29.73 -11.23
N ASN A 326 5.15 -30.77 -11.03
CA ASN A 326 5.31 -32.06 -11.71
C ASN A 326 4.90 -32.07 -13.21
N SER A 327 4.46 -30.94 -13.76
CA SER A 327 3.97 -30.83 -15.15
C SER A 327 5.08 -30.59 -16.19
N LYS A 328 5.97 -31.59 -16.37
CA LYS A 328 6.99 -31.75 -17.44
C LYS A 328 7.60 -30.44 -18.00
N CYS A 329 8.79 -30.08 -17.48
CA CYS A 329 9.63 -28.93 -17.84
C CYS A 329 9.45 -28.38 -19.28
N LYS A 330 8.53 -27.42 -19.43
CA LYS A 330 8.50 -26.48 -20.57
C LYS A 330 9.26 -25.21 -20.20
N SER A 331 9.71 -24.48 -21.22
CA SER A 331 10.46 -23.22 -21.05
C SER A 331 9.74 -22.24 -20.11
N PHE A 332 10.48 -21.60 -19.20
CA PHE A 332 10.01 -20.42 -18.49
C PHE A 332 9.62 -19.32 -19.49
N ARG A 333 8.32 -19.23 -19.78
CA ARG A 333 7.65 -18.06 -20.31
C ARG A 333 6.66 -17.61 -19.23
N PRO A 334 6.53 -16.30 -18.94
CA PRO A 334 5.45 -15.81 -18.11
C PRO A 334 4.12 -15.96 -18.87
N SER A 335 3.52 -17.14 -18.80
CA SER A 335 2.15 -17.35 -19.21
C SER A 335 1.25 -16.58 -18.25
N ASN A 336 0.64 -15.49 -18.73
CA ASN A 336 -0.32 -14.71 -17.96
C ASN A 336 -1.49 -15.61 -17.54
N VAL A 337 -1.43 -16.14 -16.31
CA VAL A 337 -2.54 -16.87 -15.70
C VAL A 337 -3.64 -15.85 -15.43
N LYS A 338 -4.61 -15.78 -16.36
CA LYS A 338 -5.89 -15.15 -16.08
C LYS A 338 -6.52 -15.91 -14.91
N ILE A 339 -6.60 -15.27 -13.74
CA ILE A 339 -7.41 -15.78 -12.63
C ILE A 339 -8.88 -15.54 -13.00
N SER A 340 -9.41 -16.42 -13.83
CA SER A 340 -10.76 -16.36 -14.39
C SER A 340 -11.67 -17.41 -13.75
N SER A 341 -11.93 -17.23 -12.47
CA SER A 341 -13.00 -17.90 -11.72
C SER A 341 -13.39 -17.08 -10.49
N LEU A 342 -14.58 -17.32 -9.96
CA LEU A 342 -14.99 -16.82 -8.65
C LEU A 342 -14.05 -17.43 -7.57
N PRO A 343 -13.93 -16.82 -6.37
CA PRO A 343 -13.25 -17.45 -5.25
C PRO A 343 -14.00 -18.73 -4.84
N VAL A 344 -13.56 -19.88 -5.35
CA VAL A 344 -14.01 -21.19 -4.93
C VAL A 344 -13.57 -21.37 -3.48
N SER A 345 -14.53 -21.28 -2.55
CA SER A 345 -14.29 -21.53 -1.13
C SER A 345 -14.03 -23.02 -0.96
N HIS A 346 -12.78 -23.39 -0.70
CA HIS A 346 -12.40 -24.77 -0.44
C HIS A 346 -12.92 -25.15 0.95
N ARG A 347 -13.71 -26.23 1.03
CA ARG A 347 -14.26 -26.74 2.29
C ARG A 347 -13.29 -27.76 2.87
N TRP A 348 -12.56 -27.33 3.90
CA TRP A 348 -11.73 -28.19 4.74
C TRP A 348 -12.64 -28.96 5.72
N SER A 349 -12.23 -30.14 6.18
CA SER A 349 -12.92 -30.84 7.28
C SER A 349 -12.60 -30.20 8.64
N GLU A 350 -13.41 -30.46 9.66
CA GLU A 350 -13.16 -29.97 11.03
C GLU A 350 -11.84 -30.53 11.60
N GLU A 351 -11.47 -31.77 11.27
CA GLU A 351 -10.16 -32.35 11.60
C GLU A 351 -9.02 -31.60 10.88
N GLU A 352 -9.16 -31.31 9.58
CA GLU A 352 -8.17 -30.59 8.79
C GLU A 352 -7.99 -29.14 9.29
N LEU A 353 -9.08 -28.48 9.71
CA LEU A 353 -9.06 -27.16 10.37
C LEU A 353 -8.38 -27.23 11.75
N ARG A 354 -8.70 -28.23 12.56
CA ARG A 354 -8.11 -28.45 13.89
C ARG A 354 -6.61 -28.70 13.82
N LEU A 355 -6.15 -29.53 12.88
CA LEU A 355 -4.73 -29.77 12.64
C LEU A 355 -4.03 -28.47 12.16
N ALA A 356 -4.55 -27.84 11.12
CA ALA A 356 -3.92 -26.66 10.53
C ALA A 356 -3.89 -25.45 11.46
N THR A 357 -4.92 -25.27 12.30
CA THR A 357 -5.13 -24.01 13.06
C THR A 357 -5.20 -24.13 14.57
N GLY A 358 -5.24 -25.35 15.11
CA GLY A 358 -5.50 -25.58 16.54
C GLY A 358 -6.98 -25.39 16.95
N SER A 359 -7.88 -25.19 15.98
CA SER A 359 -9.30 -24.92 16.20
C SER A 359 -10.14 -25.45 15.05
N GLU A 360 -11.31 -26.01 15.35
CA GLU A 360 -12.26 -26.54 14.35
C GLU A 360 -13.00 -25.43 13.60
N VAL A 361 -13.03 -24.20 14.14
CA VAL A 361 -13.79 -23.06 13.61
C VAL A 361 -12.87 -21.98 12.99
N THR A 362 -11.59 -21.93 13.37
CA THR A 362 -10.68 -20.89 12.93
C THR A 362 -10.28 -21.08 11.46
N THR A 363 -10.64 -20.10 10.63
CA THR A 363 -10.33 -20.09 9.18
C THR A 363 -9.37 -18.97 8.78
N HIS A 364 -9.07 -18.05 9.70
CA HIS A 364 -8.17 -16.91 9.48
C HIS A 364 -7.01 -16.97 10.48
N LEU A 365 -5.91 -17.60 10.08
CA LEU A 365 -4.68 -17.65 10.86
C LEU A 365 -4.01 -16.28 10.94
N LYS A 366 -3.36 -16.03 12.09
CA LYS A 366 -2.53 -14.84 12.35
C LYS A 366 -1.38 -15.23 13.29
N HIS A 367 -0.23 -14.59 13.15
CA HIS A 367 0.84 -14.62 14.15
C HIS A 367 1.40 -13.22 14.45
N HIS A 368 2.20 -13.11 15.51
CA HIS A 368 2.73 -11.83 16.01
C HIS A 368 4.16 -11.54 15.54
N LEU A 369 4.96 -12.56 15.22
CA LEU A 369 6.28 -12.36 14.61
C LEU A 369 6.13 -11.72 13.22
N LYS A 370 6.92 -10.69 12.95
CA LYS A 370 7.08 -10.10 11.61
C LYS A 370 8.31 -10.73 10.96
N LEU A 371 8.11 -11.76 10.15
CA LEU A 371 9.22 -12.56 9.62
C LEU A 371 9.60 -12.09 8.20
N CYS A 372 10.88 -11.78 8.01
CA CYS A 372 11.51 -11.52 6.71
C CYS A 372 12.43 -12.69 6.36
N SER A 373 12.40 -13.20 5.13
CA SER A 373 13.44 -14.11 4.65
C SER A 373 14.71 -13.33 4.34
N ALA A 374 15.84 -13.79 4.87
CA ALA A 374 17.14 -13.12 4.77
C ALA A 374 17.56 -12.89 3.31
N TYR A 375 17.10 -13.74 2.39
CA TYR A 375 17.49 -13.71 0.99
C TYR A 375 16.87 -12.58 0.17
N LEU A 376 15.69 -12.07 0.55
CA LEU A 376 15.12 -10.86 -0.09
C LEU A 376 15.87 -9.58 0.30
N GLY A 377 16.70 -9.63 1.34
CA GLY A 377 17.49 -8.48 1.80
C GLY A 377 18.78 -8.22 1.04
N ALA A 378 19.12 -9.01 0.02
CA ALA A 378 20.37 -8.90 -0.75
C ALA A 378 20.14 -9.00 -2.27
N SER A 379 20.97 -8.30 -3.05
CA SER A 379 20.73 -8.09 -4.50
C SER A 379 21.28 -9.23 -5.36
N GLY A 380 20.63 -10.40 -5.32
CA GLY A 380 21.03 -11.59 -6.06
C GLY A 380 20.86 -11.52 -7.59
N SER A 381 21.37 -12.53 -8.29
CA SER A 381 21.39 -12.57 -9.77
C SER A 381 20.17 -13.28 -10.38
N CYS A 382 19.65 -12.81 -11.51
CA CYS A 382 18.58 -13.49 -12.28
C CYS A 382 18.94 -14.90 -12.81
N ARG A 383 20.18 -15.38 -12.63
CA ARG A 383 20.58 -16.78 -12.89
C ARG A 383 20.37 -17.72 -11.72
N THR A 384 20.22 -17.16 -10.52
CA THR A 384 20.12 -17.87 -9.21
C THR A 384 18.86 -17.49 -8.44
N ARG A 385 18.22 -16.35 -8.76
CA ARG A 385 17.03 -15.81 -8.10
C ARG A 385 15.77 -15.86 -8.97
N ASP A 386 14.63 -16.00 -8.32
CA ASP A 386 13.32 -15.83 -8.92
C ASP A 386 12.89 -14.34 -8.98
N ASN A 387 11.66 -14.08 -9.43
CA ASN A 387 11.13 -12.71 -9.56
C ASN A 387 10.82 -12.02 -8.21
N TYR A 388 10.92 -12.72 -7.08
CA TYR A 388 10.64 -12.22 -5.74
C TYR A 388 11.90 -12.07 -4.89
N GLY A 389 13.05 -12.58 -5.36
CA GLY A 389 14.36 -12.48 -4.70
C GLY A 389 14.82 -13.76 -4.00
N GLU A 390 13.96 -14.78 -3.93
CA GLU A 390 14.34 -16.08 -3.37
C GLU A 390 15.19 -16.89 -4.37
N PRO A 391 15.94 -17.90 -3.92
CA PRO A 391 16.63 -18.82 -4.82
C PRO A 391 15.67 -19.46 -5.85
N LEU A 392 16.17 -19.79 -7.04
CA LEU A 392 15.45 -20.60 -8.03
C LEU A 392 15.37 -22.08 -7.63
N ALA A 393 16.39 -22.55 -6.91
CA ALA A 393 16.40 -23.88 -6.30
C ALA A 393 17.32 -23.90 -5.07
N THR A 394 16.90 -24.66 -4.07
CA THR A 394 17.70 -25.07 -2.91
C THR A 394 17.88 -26.58 -2.88
N SER A 395 16.89 -27.36 -3.34
CA SER A 395 16.96 -28.82 -3.53
C SER A 395 16.92 -29.22 -5.01
N TYR A 396 17.63 -30.29 -5.40
CA TYR A 396 17.56 -30.87 -6.74
C TYR A 396 17.87 -32.39 -6.80
N HIS A 397 16.83 -33.19 -7.03
CA HIS A 397 16.90 -34.64 -7.29
C HIS A 397 16.04 -35.04 -8.50
N SER A 398 15.87 -36.34 -8.80
CA SER A 398 15.24 -36.81 -10.05
C SER A 398 13.77 -36.38 -10.25
N LYS A 399 13.06 -36.03 -9.17
CA LYS A 399 11.62 -35.70 -9.17
C LYS A 399 11.28 -34.26 -8.75
N PHE A 400 12.24 -33.50 -8.23
CA PHE A 400 12.02 -32.12 -7.79
C PHE A 400 13.27 -31.25 -8.01
N MET A 401 13.04 -29.98 -8.33
CA MET A 401 14.07 -28.96 -8.44
C MET A 401 13.42 -27.62 -8.10
N GLY A 402 13.75 -27.04 -6.95
CA GLY A 402 13.07 -25.85 -6.45
C GLY A 402 13.52 -25.46 -5.05
N THR A 403 12.91 -24.38 -4.53
CA THR A 403 13.26 -23.79 -3.23
C THR A 403 12.29 -24.27 -2.17
N VAL A 404 12.82 -24.83 -1.09
CA VAL A 404 12.08 -25.37 0.07
C VAL A 404 12.73 -25.04 1.42
N ASP A 405 14.03 -24.79 1.43
CA ASP A 405 14.81 -24.32 2.58
C ASP A 405 14.67 -22.79 2.74
N TYR A 406 14.64 -22.28 3.97
CA TYR A 406 14.61 -20.83 4.26
C TYR A 406 15.40 -20.45 5.53
N ILE A 407 15.78 -19.17 5.61
CA ILE A 407 16.22 -18.53 6.86
C ILE A 407 15.39 -17.26 7.05
N TRP A 408 14.47 -17.30 8.02
CA TRP A 408 13.62 -16.17 8.41
C TRP A 408 14.19 -15.46 9.63
N HIS A 409 14.01 -14.14 9.73
CA HIS A 409 14.39 -13.33 10.89
C HIS A 409 13.35 -12.24 11.17
N THR A 410 13.33 -11.73 12.40
CA THR A 410 12.53 -10.55 12.80
C THR A 410 13.25 -9.23 12.46
N GLU A 411 12.55 -8.09 12.61
CA GLU A 411 13.00 -6.77 12.12
C GLU A 411 14.26 -6.23 12.80
N GLU A 412 14.60 -6.73 13.99
CA GLU A 412 15.79 -6.36 14.77
C GLU A 412 17.09 -6.94 14.19
N PHE A 413 16.98 -7.88 13.25
CA PHE A 413 18.09 -8.40 12.46
C PHE A 413 18.07 -7.83 11.03
N VAL A 414 19.25 -7.61 10.45
CA VAL A 414 19.41 -7.24 9.04
C VAL A 414 20.42 -8.13 8.33
N PRO A 415 20.11 -8.67 7.14
CA PRO A 415 21.09 -9.38 6.34
C PRO A 415 22.14 -8.40 5.81
N VAL A 416 23.41 -8.69 6.11
CA VAL A 416 24.60 -7.96 5.64
C VAL A 416 25.04 -8.55 4.30
N LYS A 417 25.14 -9.88 4.23
CA LYS A 417 25.43 -10.63 3.01
C LYS A 417 24.80 -12.03 3.05
N VAL A 418 24.58 -12.60 1.88
CA VAL A 418 24.03 -13.95 1.70
C VAL A 418 24.86 -14.74 0.68
N LEU A 419 24.92 -16.06 0.81
CA LEU A 419 25.63 -16.92 -0.12
C LEU A 419 24.67 -17.40 -1.21
N GLU A 420 24.92 -17.00 -2.46
CA GLU A 420 24.13 -17.43 -3.63
C GLU A 420 24.09 -18.95 -3.77
N THR A 421 22.96 -19.49 -4.24
CA THR A 421 22.85 -20.88 -4.68
C THR A 421 23.51 -21.07 -6.05
N LEU A 422 23.46 -22.28 -6.60
CA LEU A 422 24.03 -22.56 -7.92
C LEU A 422 23.11 -22.06 -9.04
N PRO A 423 23.65 -21.43 -10.11
CA PRO A 423 22.86 -21.07 -11.28
C PRO A 423 22.07 -22.26 -11.83
N ILE A 424 20.81 -22.01 -12.23
CA ILE A 424 19.90 -23.09 -12.65
C ILE A 424 20.39 -23.85 -13.90
N ASP A 425 21.19 -23.19 -14.74
CA ASP A 425 21.85 -23.80 -15.90
C ASP A 425 23.11 -24.61 -15.56
N ILE A 426 23.65 -24.48 -14.34
CA ILE A 426 24.74 -25.32 -13.80
C ILE A 426 24.14 -26.52 -13.06
N LEU A 427 23.10 -26.32 -12.24
CA LEU A 427 22.35 -27.42 -11.61
C LEU A 427 21.89 -28.45 -12.65
N LYS A 428 21.21 -28.02 -13.72
CA LYS A 428 20.75 -28.93 -14.79
C LYS A 428 21.87 -29.68 -15.52
N ARG A 429 23.15 -29.32 -15.35
CA ARG A 429 24.31 -30.06 -15.90
C ARG A 429 24.88 -31.10 -14.94
N THR A 430 24.50 -31.11 -13.66
CA THR A 430 24.91 -32.18 -12.73
C THR A 430 24.02 -33.43 -12.85
N GLY A 431 22.82 -33.31 -13.43
CA GLY A 431 21.82 -34.39 -13.58
C GLY A 431 21.00 -34.69 -12.31
N GLY A 432 21.48 -34.19 -11.18
CA GLY A 432 20.92 -34.27 -9.84
C GLY A 432 21.97 -33.84 -8.81
N LEU A 433 21.59 -33.83 -7.54
CA LEU A 433 22.46 -33.79 -6.37
C LEU A 433 22.11 -35.01 -5.48
N PRO A 434 23.00 -35.53 -4.60
CA PRO A 434 24.41 -35.17 -4.41
C PRO A 434 25.28 -35.39 -5.65
N SER A 435 26.53 -34.90 -5.65
CA SER A 435 27.35 -34.89 -6.86
C SER A 435 28.84 -35.09 -6.60
N LYS A 436 29.69 -34.88 -7.63
CA LYS A 436 31.15 -34.89 -7.45
C LYS A 436 31.61 -33.85 -6.42
N LYS A 437 30.91 -32.72 -6.28
CA LYS A 437 31.32 -31.54 -5.47
C LYS A 437 30.45 -31.26 -4.24
N TRP A 438 29.18 -31.66 -4.25
CA TRP A 438 28.18 -31.28 -3.23
C TRP A 438 27.73 -32.51 -2.45
N GLY A 439 27.65 -32.40 -1.11
CA GLY A 439 27.47 -33.53 -0.20
C GLY A 439 26.02 -33.92 0.13
N SER A 440 25.05 -33.07 -0.21
CA SER A 440 23.60 -33.29 -0.05
C SER A 440 22.89 -33.10 -1.40
N ASP A 441 21.62 -33.49 -1.50
CA ASP A 441 20.75 -33.10 -2.61
C ASP A 441 20.20 -31.66 -2.47
N HIS A 442 20.27 -31.11 -1.25
CA HIS A 442 20.08 -29.69 -0.94
C HIS A 442 21.39 -28.88 -1.02
N LEU A 443 21.26 -27.56 -1.10
CA LEU A 443 22.33 -26.57 -1.04
C LEU A 443 22.22 -25.74 0.25
N ALA A 444 23.25 -25.78 1.09
CA ALA A 444 23.29 -25.04 2.36
C ALA A 444 22.94 -23.56 2.18
N LEU A 445 21.88 -23.09 2.82
CA LEU A 445 21.57 -21.67 2.91
C LEU A 445 22.51 -21.01 3.90
N VAL A 446 23.06 -19.84 3.55
CA VAL A 446 23.97 -19.10 4.42
C VAL A 446 23.73 -17.61 4.33
N CYS A 447 23.55 -16.96 5.47
CA CYS A 447 23.51 -15.51 5.59
C CYS A 447 24.37 -15.02 6.76
N GLU A 448 24.86 -13.79 6.65
CA GLU A 448 25.37 -13.02 7.77
C GLU A 448 24.30 -11.99 8.14
N LEU A 449 23.79 -12.08 9.37
CA LEU A 449 22.87 -11.12 9.94
C LEU A 449 23.63 -10.20 10.91
N ALA A 450 23.22 -8.93 11.02
CA ALA A 450 23.65 -8.02 12.07
C ALA A 450 22.47 -7.59 12.94
N PHE A 451 22.72 -7.32 14.22
CA PHE A 451 21.75 -6.66 15.09
C PHE A 451 21.57 -5.19 14.69
N VAL A 452 20.34 -4.68 14.82
CA VAL A 452 20.02 -3.25 14.69
C VAL A 452 19.83 -2.65 16.09
N ASP A 453 20.65 -1.67 16.44
CA ASP A 453 20.45 -0.88 17.65
C ASP A 453 19.31 0.13 17.49
N LYS A 454 18.64 0.45 18.60
CA LYS A 454 17.51 1.40 18.62
C LYS A 454 17.92 2.85 18.34
N SER A 455 19.20 3.18 18.41
CA SER A 455 19.80 4.43 17.91
C SER A 455 19.87 4.48 16.38
N ASP A 456 20.02 3.32 15.76
CA ASP A 456 20.38 3.13 14.36
C ASP A 456 19.14 2.77 13.51
N GLU A 457 17.92 2.94 14.06
CA GLU A 457 16.66 2.58 13.41
C GLU A 457 16.48 3.38 12.10
N PRO A 458 16.68 2.77 10.92
CA PRO A 458 16.55 3.49 9.67
C PRO A 458 15.06 3.47 9.32
N LEU A 459 14.43 4.65 9.19
CA LEU A 459 13.02 4.86 8.83
C LEU A 459 12.56 4.01 7.63
N ARG A 460 12.17 2.75 7.88
CA ARG A 460 12.06 1.72 6.82
C ARG A 460 10.66 1.61 6.24
N GLN A 461 10.51 2.32 5.14
CA GLN A 461 9.50 2.05 4.13
C GLN A 461 9.73 0.65 3.52
N GLN A 462 8.65 -0.06 3.18
CA GLN A 462 8.73 -1.28 2.37
C GLN A 462 9.05 -0.93 0.90
N PRO A 463 9.71 -1.82 0.14
CA PRO A 463 10.18 -1.55 -1.22
C PRO A 463 9.07 -1.57 -2.27
N MET A 464 8.25 -0.51 -2.27
CA MET A 464 7.90 0.17 -3.52
C MET A 464 8.87 1.35 -3.66
N ALA A 465 9.23 1.74 -4.88
CA ALA A 465 10.04 2.94 -5.12
C ALA A 465 9.19 4.20 -4.87
N PHE A 466 8.96 4.52 -3.59
CA PHE A 466 8.17 5.68 -3.19
C PHE A 466 8.96 6.96 -3.45
N VAL A 467 8.43 7.77 -4.37
CA VAL A 467 8.90 9.14 -4.61
C VAL A 467 8.84 9.91 -3.29
N SER A 468 9.96 10.49 -2.87
CA SER A 468 10.01 11.21 -1.58
C SER A 468 8.99 12.34 -1.56
N PHE A 469 8.44 12.68 -0.39
CA PHE A 469 7.48 13.78 -0.29
C PHE A 469 8.03 15.11 -0.83
N THR A 470 9.32 15.40 -0.56
CA THR A 470 10.02 16.57 -1.11
C THR A 470 10.08 16.52 -2.64
N THR A 471 10.42 15.36 -3.21
CA THR A 471 10.44 15.14 -4.67
C THR A 471 9.04 15.29 -5.27
N LEU A 472 7.99 14.80 -4.60
CA LEU A 472 6.60 14.98 -5.05
C LEU A 472 6.19 16.46 -5.09
N ILE A 473 6.49 17.23 -4.04
CA ILE A 473 6.21 18.67 -4.00
C ILE A 473 6.99 19.39 -5.12
N ILE A 474 8.28 19.10 -5.30
CA ILE A 474 9.11 19.71 -6.35
C ILE A 474 8.58 19.38 -7.75
N VAL A 475 8.30 18.11 -8.04
CA VAL A 475 7.75 17.68 -9.34
C VAL A 475 6.37 18.32 -9.59
N SER A 476 5.51 18.40 -8.57
CA SER A 476 4.19 19.01 -8.71
C SER A 476 4.24 20.55 -8.80
N ALA A 477 5.29 21.18 -8.27
CA ALA A 477 5.55 22.62 -8.45
C ALA A 477 6.03 22.92 -9.87
N ILE A 478 7.04 22.19 -10.35
CA ILE A 478 7.54 22.29 -11.74
C ILE A 478 6.39 22.05 -12.74
N PHE A 479 5.54 21.03 -12.48
CA PHE A 479 4.38 20.74 -13.31
C PHE A 479 3.36 21.90 -13.34
N ARG A 480 3.09 22.58 -12.22
CA ARG A 480 2.23 23.78 -12.19
C ARG A 480 2.84 24.96 -12.94
N ILE A 481 4.16 25.17 -12.85
CA ILE A 481 4.86 26.20 -13.64
C ILE A 481 4.72 25.91 -15.15
N ILE A 482 4.95 24.66 -15.57
CA ILE A 482 4.76 24.24 -16.97
C ILE A 482 3.31 24.48 -17.43
N LEU A 483 2.31 24.17 -16.59
CA LEU A 483 0.89 24.40 -16.91
C LEU A 483 0.51 25.88 -16.99
N ILE A 484 1.12 26.77 -16.19
CA ILE A 484 0.89 28.22 -16.29
C ILE A 484 1.47 28.76 -17.62
N LEU A 485 2.70 28.39 -17.95
CA LEU A 485 3.37 28.80 -19.20
C LEU A 485 2.64 28.24 -20.43
N TYR A 486 2.22 26.96 -20.39
CA TYR A 486 1.38 26.37 -21.42
C TYR A 486 0.02 27.08 -21.52
N GLY A 487 -0.56 27.51 -20.39
CA GLY A 487 -1.81 28.26 -20.36
C GLY A 487 -1.70 29.61 -21.07
N GLU A 488 -0.63 30.36 -20.84
CA GLU A 488 -0.34 31.62 -21.55
C GLU A 488 -0.14 31.41 -23.05
N TRP A 489 0.53 30.32 -23.44
CA TRP A 489 0.65 29.93 -24.84
C TRP A 489 -0.71 29.56 -25.45
N GLN A 490 -1.52 28.75 -24.77
CA GLN A 490 -2.86 28.37 -25.22
C GLN A 490 -3.78 29.59 -25.36
N ASP A 491 -3.78 30.51 -24.39
CA ASP A 491 -4.61 31.74 -24.42
C ASP A 491 -4.25 32.69 -25.57
N THR A 492 -3.06 32.56 -26.15
CA THR A 492 -2.56 33.39 -27.27
C THR A 492 -2.63 32.69 -28.62
N HIS A 493 -2.69 31.35 -28.66
CA HIS A 493 -2.64 30.55 -29.90
C HIS A 493 -3.92 29.75 -30.19
N MET A 494 -4.88 29.68 -29.27
CA MET A 494 -6.10 28.87 -29.41
C MET A 494 -7.37 29.66 -29.08
N GLU A 495 -8.45 29.36 -29.79
CA GLU A 495 -9.79 29.94 -29.56
C GLU A 495 -10.34 29.62 -28.15
N VAL A 496 -10.13 28.39 -27.69
CA VAL A 496 -10.56 27.93 -26.36
C VAL A 496 -9.49 28.24 -25.33
N ARG A 497 -9.75 29.24 -24.47
CA ARG A 497 -8.82 29.72 -23.45
C ARG A 497 -8.55 28.73 -22.31
N TYR A 498 -7.29 28.72 -21.87
CA TYR A 498 -6.85 28.03 -20.65
C TYR A 498 -7.13 28.85 -19.40
N THR A 499 -7.00 30.17 -19.41
CA THR A 499 -7.29 30.98 -18.22
C THR A 499 -8.81 30.95 -17.89
N ASP A 500 -9.15 30.89 -16.60
CA ASP A 500 -10.54 31.01 -16.10
C ASP A 500 -11.04 32.46 -16.29
N VAL A 501 -12.32 32.63 -16.63
CA VAL A 501 -12.91 33.97 -16.87
C VAL A 501 -12.84 34.82 -15.60
N ASP A 502 -13.03 34.19 -14.44
CA ASP A 502 -12.87 34.83 -13.13
C ASP A 502 -11.48 35.46 -12.93
N TYR A 503 -10.41 34.90 -13.52
CA TYR A 503 -9.05 35.45 -13.36
C TYR A 503 -8.88 36.82 -14.02
N PHE A 504 -9.59 37.06 -15.14
CA PHE A 504 -9.63 38.38 -15.76
C PHE A 504 -10.43 39.35 -14.89
N VAL A 505 -11.60 38.94 -14.39
CA VAL A 505 -12.41 39.75 -13.46
C VAL A 505 -11.63 40.12 -12.18
N PHE A 506 -10.84 39.19 -11.63
CA PHE A 506 -9.94 39.47 -10.50
C PHE A 506 -8.82 40.46 -10.88
N SER A 507 -8.21 40.30 -12.06
CA SER A 507 -7.08 41.13 -12.50
C SER A 507 -7.51 42.55 -12.86
N ASP A 508 -8.69 42.71 -13.46
CA ASP A 508 -9.30 44.01 -13.74
C ASP A 508 -9.58 44.76 -12.41
N ALA A 509 -10.19 44.08 -11.43
CA ALA A 509 -10.46 44.64 -10.10
C ALA A 509 -9.17 44.96 -9.32
N ALA A 510 -8.14 44.12 -9.42
CA ALA A 510 -6.82 44.37 -8.86
C ALA A 510 -6.12 45.57 -9.51
N SER A 511 -6.28 45.76 -10.82
CA SER A 511 -5.75 46.92 -11.53
C SER A 511 -6.47 48.21 -11.17
N LEU A 512 -7.78 48.18 -10.95
CA LEU A 512 -8.54 49.30 -10.41
C LEU A 512 -8.01 49.70 -9.04
N MET A 513 -7.82 48.74 -8.11
CA MET A 513 -7.22 49.01 -6.80
C MET A 513 -5.79 49.55 -6.89
N ALA A 514 -4.97 49.06 -7.81
CA ALA A 514 -3.63 49.59 -8.06
C ALA A 514 -3.65 51.04 -8.60
N SER A 515 -4.73 51.44 -9.28
CA SER A 515 -5.00 52.83 -9.69
C SER A 515 -5.78 53.65 -8.66
N GLY A 516 -5.95 53.16 -7.42
CA GLY A 516 -6.67 53.86 -6.35
C GLY A 516 -8.20 53.82 -6.45
N ASN A 517 -8.77 53.06 -7.39
CA ASN A 517 -10.21 52.93 -7.62
C ASN A 517 -10.82 51.75 -6.85
N SER A 518 -12.15 51.78 -6.70
CA SER A 518 -12.91 50.68 -6.08
C SER A 518 -12.88 49.43 -6.98
N PRO A 519 -12.60 48.21 -6.45
CA PRO A 519 -12.63 46.98 -7.24
C PRO A 519 -14.03 46.67 -7.77
N PHE A 520 -15.09 47.20 -7.15
CA PHE A 520 -16.49 47.01 -7.57
C PHE A 520 -16.90 47.85 -8.78
N GLN A 521 -16.07 48.81 -9.22
CA GLN A 521 -16.23 49.42 -10.54
C GLN A 521 -16.07 48.39 -11.67
N ARG A 522 -15.38 47.25 -11.41
CA ARG A 522 -15.44 46.10 -12.29
C ARG A 522 -16.78 45.39 -12.11
N SER A 523 -17.66 45.58 -13.08
CA SER A 523 -18.87 44.78 -13.25
C SER A 523 -18.54 43.28 -13.15
N THR A 524 -19.46 42.51 -12.55
CA THR A 524 -19.32 41.09 -12.21
C THR A 524 -18.22 40.72 -11.19
N TYR A 525 -17.51 41.67 -10.56
CA TYR A 525 -16.71 41.35 -9.37
C TYR A 525 -17.65 41.02 -8.18
N ARG A 526 -17.49 39.86 -7.56
CA ARG A 526 -18.39 39.30 -6.50
C ARG A 526 -17.62 38.75 -5.29
N TYR A 527 -16.45 39.30 -5.03
CA TYR A 527 -15.43 38.70 -4.16
C TYR A 527 -14.94 39.68 -3.09
N SER A 528 -14.34 39.17 -2.01
CA SER A 528 -13.75 40.00 -0.96
C SER A 528 -12.65 40.91 -1.53
N PRO A 529 -12.55 42.21 -1.16
CA PRO A 529 -11.49 43.10 -1.65
C PRO A 529 -10.06 42.61 -1.34
N LEU A 530 -9.92 41.76 -0.31
CA LEU A 530 -8.67 41.04 0.00
C LEU A 530 -8.11 40.25 -1.19
N LEU A 531 -8.98 39.73 -2.08
CA LEU A 531 -8.55 38.99 -3.27
C LEU A 531 -7.94 39.93 -4.31
N ALA A 532 -8.63 41.03 -4.67
CA ALA A 532 -8.09 42.04 -5.57
C ALA A 532 -6.81 42.68 -5.02
N PHE A 533 -6.73 42.96 -3.70
CA PHE A 533 -5.51 43.45 -3.05
C PHE A 533 -4.31 42.49 -3.19
N LEU A 534 -4.51 41.20 -2.88
CA LEU A 534 -3.48 40.16 -3.04
C LEU A 534 -2.97 40.00 -4.48
N LEU A 535 -3.79 40.44 -5.45
CA LEU A 535 -3.55 40.35 -6.88
C LEU A 535 -3.10 41.67 -7.52
N MET A 536 -2.97 42.78 -6.77
CA MET A 536 -2.45 44.05 -7.31
C MET A 536 -1.12 43.90 -8.08
N PRO A 537 -0.18 43.00 -7.71
CA PRO A 537 1.03 42.77 -8.50
C PRO A 537 0.81 42.10 -9.87
N ASN A 538 -0.42 41.67 -10.22
CA ASN A 538 -0.79 41.31 -11.59
C ASN A 538 -0.56 42.49 -12.57
N SER A 539 -0.74 43.73 -12.09
CA SER A 539 -0.63 44.95 -12.92
C SER A 539 0.79 45.50 -13.04
N PHE A 540 1.68 45.23 -12.09
CA PHE A 540 3.03 45.84 -12.04
C PHE A 540 4.21 44.87 -11.85
N ILE A 541 3.97 43.56 -11.63
CA ILE A 541 5.01 42.52 -11.69
C ILE A 541 4.78 41.63 -12.92
N HIS A 542 3.69 40.87 -12.94
CA HIS A 542 3.37 39.99 -14.08
C HIS A 542 1.90 39.58 -14.08
N ARG A 543 1.25 39.57 -15.25
CA ARG A 543 -0.20 39.27 -15.38
C ARG A 543 -0.63 37.93 -14.77
N SER A 544 0.25 36.93 -14.74
CA SER A 544 -0.01 35.61 -14.14
C SER A 544 0.44 35.47 -12.67
N TRP A 545 0.85 36.54 -11.99
CA TRP A 545 1.26 36.54 -10.58
C TRP A 545 0.27 35.78 -9.67
N GLY A 546 -1.03 36.06 -9.80
CA GLY A 546 -2.08 35.33 -9.08
C GLY A 546 -2.12 33.83 -9.34
N LYS A 547 -1.90 33.36 -10.57
CA LYS A 547 -1.82 31.92 -10.89
C LYS A 547 -0.70 31.24 -10.11
N PHE A 548 0.42 31.92 -9.88
CA PHE A 548 1.51 31.40 -9.03
C PHE A 548 1.12 31.36 -7.55
N ILE A 549 0.43 32.39 -7.02
CA ILE A 549 -0.09 32.37 -5.63
C ILE A 549 -1.09 31.23 -5.41
N PHE A 550 -2.04 31.05 -6.33
CA PHE A 550 -3.04 29.97 -6.23
C PHE A 550 -2.38 28.61 -6.35
N SER A 551 -1.43 28.45 -7.28
CA SER A 551 -0.63 27.22 -7.43
C SER A 551 0.26 26.92 -6.23
N ALA A 552 0.81 27.94 -5.54
CA ALA A 552 1.54 27.76 -4.29
C ALA A 552 0.61 27.33 -3.15
N SER A 553 -0.61 27.88 -3.08
CA SER A 553 -1.64 27.45 -2.13
C SER A 553 -2.09 26.01 -2.40
N ASP A 554 -2.17 25.61 -3.66
CA ASP A 554 -2.47 24.25 -4.10
C ASP A 554 -1.41 23.22 -3.63
N LEU A 555 -0.13 23.62 -3.57
CA LEU A 555 0.96 22.84 -2.96
C LEU A 555 0.86 22.82 -1.42
N LEU A 556 0.48 23.95 -0.79
CA LEU A 556 0.26 24.01 0.67
C LEU A 556 -0.88 23.09 1.12
N VAL A 557 -1.97 22.95 0.34
CA VAL A 557 -3.01 21.94 0.61
C VAL A 557 -2.40 20.53 0.64
N GLY A 558 -1.54 20.18 -0.32
CA GLY A 558 -0.80 18.90 -0.31
C GLY A 558 0.08 18.71 0.94
N PHE A 559 0.74 19.77 1.40
CA PHE A 559 1.53 19.75 2.63
C PHE A 559 0.67 19.61 3.90
N PHE A 560 -0.46 20.31 3.97
CA PHE A 560 -1.40 20.24 5.10
C PHE A 560 -2.11 18.89 5.17
N ILE A 561 -2.47 18.26 4.04
CA ILE A 561 -2.96 16.88 3.97
C ILE A 561 -1.96 15.93 4.67
N ARG A 562 -0.68 15.98 4.29
CA ARG A 562 0.36 15.16 4.93
C ARG A 562 0.46 15.45 6.43
N THR A 563 0.41 16.72 6.82
CA THR A 563 0.54 17.14 8.22
C THR A 563 -0.59 16.59 9.09
N ILE A 564 -1.86 16.75 8.66
CA ILE A 564 -3.04 16.21 9.36
C ILE A 564 -2.96 14.69 9.50
N LEU A 565 -2.62 13.98 8.42
CA LEU A 565 -2.53 12.52 8.43
C LEU A 565 -1.40 12.01 9.35
N LYS A 566 -0.22 12.66 9.32
CA LYS A 566 0.90 12.33 10.22
C LYS A 566 0.57 12.62 11.68
N MET A 567 -0.16 13.70 11.99
CA MET A 567 -0.63 14.00 13.34
C MET A 567 -1.61 12.94 13.89
N ARG A 568 -2.37 12.23 13.02
CA ARG A 568 -3.23 11.10 13.41
C ARG A 568 -2.51 9.73 13.39
N GLY A 569 -1.18 9.70 13.22
CA GLY A 569 -0.39 8.47 13.22
C GLY A 569 -0.55 7.60 11.96
N VAL A 570 -1.00 8.17 10.84
CA VAL A 570 -1.21 7.41 9.60
C VAL A 570 0.15 7.02 8.96
N PRO A 571 0.33 5.77 8.49
CA PRO A 571 1.53 5.32 7.77
C PRO A 571 1.91 6.19 6.56
N GLU A 572 3.21 6.35 6.33
CA GLU A 572 3.75 7.28 5.30
C GLU A 572 3.27 6.96 3.89
N ASN A 573 3.11 5.67 3.55
CA ASN A 573 2.60 5.24 2.24
C ASN A 573 1.15 5.70 2.00
N LEU A 574 0.27 5.61 3.02
CA LEU A 574 -1.10 6.11 2.94
C LEU A 574 -1.14 7.64 2.93
N CYS A 575 -0.24 8.30 3.68
CA CYS A 575 -0.08 9.75 3.61
C CYS A 575 0.30 10.19 2.18
N ILE A 576 1.29 9.56 1.56
CA ILE A 576 1.74 9.90 0.21
C ILE A 576 0.66 9.61 -0.84
N VAL A 577 -0.04 8.48 -0.77
CA VAL A 577 -1.17 8.19 -1.69
C VAL A 577 -2.26 9.26 -1.58
N SER A 578 -2.55 9.72 -0.37
CA SER A 578 -3.52 10.81 -0.14
C SER A 578 -3.03 12.14 -0.72
N VAL A 579 -1.76 12.51 -0.49
CA VAL A 579 -1.13 13.69 -1.10
C VAL A 579 -1.17 13.64 -2.64
N VAL A 580 -0.86 12.49 -3.25
CA VAL A 580 -0.91 12.30 -4.71
C VAL A 580 -2.33 12.46 -5.25
N SER A 581 -3.35 12.00 -4.51
CA SER A 581 -4.76 12.16 -4.91
C SER A 581 -5.27 13.61 -4.92
N TRP A 582 -4.53 14.54 -4.32
CA TRP A 582 -4.73 15.99 -4.48
C TRP A 582 -3.76 16.59 -5.49
N LEU A 583 -2.45 16.38 -5.34
CA LEU A 583 -1.43 17.08 -6.11
C LEU A 583 -1.44 16.75 -7.62
N PHE A 584 -1.87 15.53 -7.98
CA PHE A 584 -1.85 15.02 -9.36
C PHE A 584 -3.24 14.61 -9.89
N ASN A 585 -4.32 15.07 -9.24
CA ASN A 585 -5.67 14.94 -9.77
C ASN A 585 -5.92 16.02 -10.85
N PRO A 586 -6.28 15.66 -12.11
CA PRO A 586 -6.49 16.61 -13.20
C PRO A 586 -7.50 17.72 -12.91
N PHE A 587 -8.48 17.47 -12.04
CA PHE A 587 -9.43 18.48 -11.63
C PHE A 587 -8.77 19.54 -10.74
N THR A 588 -8.04 19.14 -9.69
CA THR A 588 -7.50 20.06 -8.68
C THR A 588 -6.32 20.86 -9.20
N PHE A 589 -5.34 20.22 -9.85
CA PHE A 589 -4.14 20.94 -10.31
C PHE A 589 -4.43 21.96 -11.41
N THR A 590 -5.57 21.87 -12.10
CA THR A 590 -5.98 22.87 -13.11
C THR A 590 -6.70 24.08 -12.51
N ILE A 591 -7.38 23.97 -11.37
CA ILE A 591 -8.09 25.11 -10.74
C ILE A 591 -7.10 26.26 -10.44
N GLY A 592 -5.98 25.95 -9.76
CA GLY A 592 -4.97 26.96 -9.42
C GLY A 592 -4.23 27.53 -10.63
N THR A 593 -3.86 26.69 -11.60
CA THR A 593 -3.08 27.12 -12.78
C THR A 593 -3.93 27.86 -13.82
N ARG A 594 -5.23 27.56 -13.93
CA ARG A 594 -6.18 28.36 -14.74
C ARG A 594 -6.44 29.75 -14.14
N GLY A 595 -6.09 29.98 -12.87
CA GLY A 595 -6.22 31.27 -12.20
C GLY A 595 -7.44 31.39 -11.27
N ASN A 596 -7.92 30.29 -10.70
CA ASN A 596 -9.00 30.35 -9.71
C ASN A 596 -8.46 30.31 -8.27
N CYS A 597 -9.04 31.11 -7.37
CA CYS A 597 -8.52 31.33 -6.02
C CYS A 597 -8.97 30.31 -4.95
N GLU A 598 -9.86 29.35 -5.27
CA GLU A 598 -10.31 28.34 -4.28
C GLU A 598 -9.18 27.58 -3.54
N PRO A 599 -7.98 27.30 -4.12
CA PRO A 599 -6.90 26.66 -3.37
C PRO A 599 -6.43 27.44 -2.14
N ILE A 600 -6.60 28.77 -2.10
CA ILE A 600 -6.37 29.59 -0.89
C ILE A 600 -7.37 29.19 0.20
N VAL A 601 -8.66 29.12 -0.16
CA VAL A 601 -9.75 28.73 0.75
C VAL A 601 -9.51 27.32 1.30
N CYS A 602 -9.15 26.38 0.42
CA CYS A 602 -8.79 25.01 0.80
C CYS A 602 -7.60 24.98 1.77
N ALA A 603 -6.55 25.77 1.53
CA ALA A 603 -5.38 25.85 2.41
C ALA A 603 -5.74 26.41 3.79
N MET A 604 -6.56 27.47 3.85
CA MET A 604 -7.04 28.06 5.11
C MET A 604 -7.88 27.08 5.93
N ILE A 605 -8.80 26.33 5.29
CA ILE A 605 -9.62 25.31 5.97
C ILE A 605 -8.76 24.20 6.57
N LEU A 606 -7.78 23.66 5.82
CA LEU A 606 -6.88 22.64 6.37
C LEU A 606 -5.97 23.19 7.48
N TRP A 607 -5.55 24.45 7.38
CA TRP A 607 -4.79 25.11 8.45
C TRP A 607 -5.62 25.26 9.73
N ILE A 608 -6.91 25.60 9.64
CA ILE A 608 -7.82 25.65 10.79
C ILE A 608 -7.94 24.28 11.47
N ILE A 609 -8.05 23.18 10.70
CA ILE A 609 -8.03 21.81 11.23
C ILE A 609 -6.70 21.54 11.97
N ILE A 610 -5.56 21.92 11.40
CA ILE A 610 -4.24 21.80 12.05
C ILE A 610 -4.18 22.61 13.36
N CYS A 611 -4.70 23.84 13.39
CA CYS A 611 -4.75 24.65 14.61
C CYS A 611 -5.61 23.98 15.69
N LEU A 612 -6.80 23.49 15.37
CA LEU A 612 -7.68 22.78 16.31
C LEU A 612 -7.02 21.50 16.86
N MET A 613 -6.41 20.68 16.00
CA MET A 613 -5.71 19.45 16.39
C MET A 613 -4.48 19.68 17.28
N ASN A 614 -3.89 20.88 17.27
CA ASN A 614 -2.77 21.25 18.15
C ASN A 614 -3.21 21.76 19.55
N GLY A 615 -4.52 21.85 19.81
CA GLY A 615 -5.09 22.06 21.14
C GLY A 615 -5.29 23.52 21.57
N VAL A 616 -5.72 23.70 22.84
CA VAL A 616 -6.27 24.95 23.42
C VAL A 616 -5.47 26.21 23.03
N ARG A 617 -4.13 26.17 23.12
CA ARG A 617 -3.26 27.33 22.81
C ARG A 617 -3.32 27.81 21.34
N ARG A 618 -3.89 27.04 20.42
CA ARG A 618 -4.12 27.42 19.01
C ARG A 618 -5.60 27.61 18.64
N VAL A 619 -6.53 27.51 19.58
CA VAL A 619 -7.95 27.84 19.33
C VAL A 619 -8.11 29.33 18.93
N PHE A 620 -7.31 30.23 19.51
CA PHE A 620 -7.20 31.63 19.07
C PHE A 620 -6.83 31.73 17.57
N GLN A 621 -5.82 30.98 17.13
CA GLN A 621 -5.39 30.98 15.72
C GLN A 621 -6.47 30.37 14.81
N ALA A 622 -7.10 29.28 15.24
CA ALA A 622 -8.22 28.67 14.50
C ALA A 622 -9.37 29.68 14.32
N ALA A 623 -9.72 30.44 15.36
CA ALA A 623 -10.78 31.44 15.32
C ALA A 623 -10.44 32.63 14.39
N LEU A 624 -9.20 33.14 14.48
CA LEU A 624 -8.72 34.22 13.62
C LEU A 624 -8.75 33.82 12.14
N TRP A 625 -8.17 32.66 11.81
CA TRP A 625 -8.18 32.14 10.44
C TRP A 625 -9.59 31.77 9.96
N TYR A 626 -10.50 31.36 10.86
CA TYR A 626 -11.89 31.09 10.53
C TYR A 626 -12.69 32.37 10.21
N GLY A 627 -12.58 33.42 11.03
CA GLY A 627 -13.19 34.72 10.72
C GLY A 627 -12.67 35.29 9.40
N LEU A 628 -11.36 35.17 9.14
CA LEU A 628 -10.74 35.61 7.90
C LEU A 628 -11.18 34.80 6.67
N VAL A 629 -11.30 33.46 6.76
CA VAL A 629 -11.73 32.65 5.60
C VAL A 629 -13.21 32.89 5.27
N VAL A 630 -14.08 33.07 6.26
CA VAL A 630 -15.50 33.41 6.07
C VAL A 630 -15.67 34.81 5.46
N HIS A 631 -14.81 35.77 5.80
CA HIS A 631 -14.77 37.09 5.15
C HIS A 631 -14.18 37.04 3.72
N PHE A 632 -13.23 36.14 3.46
CA PHE A 632 -12.63 35.96 2.14
C PHE A 632 -13.59 35.27 1.16
N ARG A 633 -14.35 34.27 1.63
CA ARG A 633 -15.50 33.65 0.96
C ARG A 633 -16.53 33.21 2.00
N ILE A 634 -17.80 33.53 1.78
CA ILE A 634 -18.87 33.30 2.77
C ILE A 634 -19.18 31.81 3.06
N TYR A 635 -19.07 30.92 2.06
CA TYR A 635 -19.52 29.52 2.17
C TYR A 635 -18.90 28.67 3.29
N PRO A 636 -17.60 28.80 3.64
CA PRO A 636 -17.02 28.32 4.89
C PRO A 636 -17.84 28.47 6.18
N ILE A 637 -18.82 29.38 6.23
CA ILE A 637 -19.74 29.55 7.38
C ILE A 637 -20.44 28.24 7.81
N ILE A 638 -20.62 27.27 6.91
CA ILE A 638 -21.21 25.95 7.22
C ILE A 638 -20.41 25.13 8.24
N TYR A 639 -19.13 25.47 8.46
CA TYR A 639 -18.27 24.80 9.43
C TYR A 639 -18.38 25.37 10.86
N ALA A 640 -19.13 26.47 11.09
CA ALA A 640 -19.21 27.12 12.39
C ALA A 640 -19.69 26.17 13.51
N LEU A 641 -20.85 25.52 13.29
CA LEU A 641 -21.47 24.65 14.28
C LEU A 641 -20.63 23.40 14.63
N PRO A 642 -20.08 22.62 13.68
CA PRO A 642 -19.23 21.47 14.02
C PRO A 642 -17.90 21.88 14.70
N ILE A 643 -17.32 23.04 14.37
CA ILE A 643 -16.14 23.55 15.11
C ILE A 643 -16.53 23.89 16.56
N LEU A 644 -17.67 24.56 16.78
CA LEU A 644 -18.16 24.83 18.13
C LEU A 644 -18.46 23.53 18.90
N LEU A 645 -19.09 22.54 18.27
CA LEU A 645 -19.40 21.26 18.92
C LEU A 645 -18.12 20.52 19.36
N ILE A 646 -17.09 20.42 18.51
CA ILE A 646 -15.87 19.68 18.87
C ILE A 646 -15.00 20.38 19.95
N LEU A 647 -15.22 21.67 20.21
CA LEU A 647 -14.63 22.40 21.35
C LEU A 647 -15.31 22.04 22.69
N ASP A 648 -15.34 20.75 23.00
CA ASP A 648 -15.95 20.20 24.22
C ASP A 648 -15.00 20.27 25.43
N PRO A 649 -15.45 20.65 26.64
CA PRO A 649 -14.60 20.75 27.82
C PRO A 649 -13.94 19.44 28.25
N GLN A 650 -14.54 18.28 27.92
CA GLN A 650 -13.95 16.98 28.23
C GLN A 650 -12.72 16.66 27.36
N ALA A 651 -12.62 17.28 26.18
CA ALA A 651 -11.46 17.17 25.29
C ALA A 651 -10.48 18.35 25.47
N PHE A 652 -10.99 19.58 25.58
CA PHE A 652 -10.19 20.82 25.62
C PHE A 652 -9.94 21.33 27.05
N GLN A 653 -9.45 20.46 27.94
CA GLN A 653 -9.10 20.84 29.31
C GLN A 653 -7.99 21.91 29.34
N SER A 654 -8.23 23.00 30.10
CA SER A 654 -7.25 24.07 30.30
C SER A 654 -5.90 23.53 30.79
N GLY A 655 -4.80 24.00 30.16
CA GLY A 655 -3.43 23.61 30.49
C GLY A 655 -2.93 22.28 29.87
N ARG A 656 -3.81 21.41 29.37
CA ARG A 656 -3.41 20.13 28.73
C ARG A 656 -3.51 20.21 27.20
N ARG A 657 -2.73 19.37 26.50
CA ARG A 657 -2.96 19.12 25.06
C ARG A 657 -4.04 18.03 24.94
N PRO A 658 -5.04 18.19 24.05
CA PRO A 658 -6.03 17.14 23.82
C PRO A 658 -5.35 15.93 23.17
N ALA A 659 -5.67 14.73 23.64
CA ALA A 659 -5.13 13.50 23.07
C ALA A 659 -5.83 13.17 21.74
N LEU A 660 -5.05 13.06 20.66
CA LEU A 660 -5.56 12.70 19.33
C LEU A 660 -5.77 11.19 19.22
N GLN A 661 -6.84 10.75 18.56
CA GLN A 661 -7.03 9.32 18.28
C GLN A 661 -6.03 8.84 17.23
N SER A 662 -5.13 7.93 17.62
CA SER A 662 -4.19 7.26 16.72
C SER A 662 -4.92 6.28 15.80
N TRP A 663 -4.54 6.30 14.51
CA TRP A 663 -4.97 5.34 13.48
C TRP A 663 -4.72 3.86 13.86
N SER A 664 -3.77 3.58 14.76
CA SER A 664 -3.50 2.22 15.26
C SER A 664 -4.54 1.69 16.26
N HIS A 665 -5.25 2.56 16.99
CA HIS A 665 -6.16 2.20 18.09
C HIS A 665 -7.64 2.11 17.67
N ILE A 666 -7.90 1.81 16.40
CA ILE A 666 -9.26 1.60 15.88
C ILE A 666 -9.75 0.19 16.31
N GLU A 667 -10.21 0.08 17.56
CA GLU A 667 -11.01 -1.06 18.02
C GLU A 667 -12.26 -1.23 17.14
N GLN A 668 -12.62 -2.48 16.83
CA GLN A 668 -13.83 -2.78 16.05
C GLN A 668 -15.12 -2.69 16.89
N LYS A 669 -15.40 -1.53 17.50
CA LYS A 669 -16.72 -1.23 18.09
C LYS A 669 -17.66 -0.79 16.97
N SER A 670 -18.54 -1.69 16.54
CA SER A 670 -19.57 -1.44 15.52
C SER A 670 -20.69 -0.54 16.04
N SER A 671 -20.42 0.76 16.15
CA SER A 671 -21.28 1.75 16.82
C SER A 671 -22.55 2.16 16.04
N GLN A 672 -23.16 1.27 15.25
CA GLN A 672 -24.52 1.53 14.71
C GLN A 672 -25.56 1.72 15.84
N GLN A 673 -25.25 1.23 17.04
CA GLN A 673 -26.10 1.31 18.23
C GLN A 673 -26.07 2.69 18.95
N SER A 674 -25.24 3.65 18.52
CA SER A 674 -25.15 4.98 19.18
C SER A 674 -26.01 6.07 18.55
N CYS A 675 -26.43 5.93 17.29
CA CYS A 675 -27.12 6.99 16.55
C CYS A 675 -28.47 7.37 17.18
N ILE A 676 -29.28 6.36 17.52
CA ILE A 676 -30.63 6.55 18.09
C ILE A 676 -30.53 7.22 19.47
N THR A 677 -29.61 6.74 20.33
CA THR A 677 -29.39 7.29 21.67
C THR A 677 -28.83 8.72 21.64
N ARG A 678 -27.96 9.05 20.66
CA ARG A 678 -27.41 10.40 20.48
C ARG A 678 -28.46 11.38 19.96
N MET A 679 -29.33 10.99 19.03
CA MET A 679 -30.43 11.85 18.58
C MET A 679 -31.40 12.19 19.72
N ALA A 680 -31.72 11.22 20.58
CA ALA A 680 -32.60 11.45 21.73
C ALA A 680 -32.05 12.53 22.70
N HIS A 681 -30.74 12.62 22.88
CA HIS A 681 -30.11 13.62 23.76
C HIS A 681 -30.13 15.05 23.20
N LEU A 682 -30.19 15.23 21.87
CA LEU A 682 -30.15 16.55 21.23
C LEU A 682 -31.53 17.21 21.06
N ILE A 683 -32.61 16.46 21.22
CA ILE A 683 -33.99 16.97 21.12
C ILE A 683 -34.40 17.79 22.35
N HIS A 684 -33.66 17.71 23.46
CA HIS A 684 -33.99 18.42 24.72
C HIS A 684 -33.31 19.81 24.80
N PRO A 685 -34.02 20.94 24.61
CA PRO A 685 -33.37 22.25 24.40
C PRO A 685 -32.54 22.74 25.60
N TRP A 686 -32.97 22.35 26.80
CA TRP A 686 -32.35 22.70 28.09
C TRP A 686 -30.90 22.22 28.22
N PHE A 687 -30.55 21.07 27.62
CA PHE A 687 -29.17 20.55 27.66
C PHE A 687 -28.25 21.36 26.73
N LEU A 688 -28.77 21.81 25.59
CA LEU A 688 -28.03 22.63 24.64
C LEU A 688 -27.60 23.97 25.28
N MET A 689 -28.52 24.66 25.98
CA MET A 689 -28.23 25.95 26.61
C MET A 689 -27.15 25.88 27.70
N LYS A 690 -27.14 24.83 28.55
CA LYS A 690 -26.10 24.67 29.57
C LYS A 690 -24.77 24.07 29.04
N SER A 691 -24.77 23.42 27.88
CA SER A 691 -23.56 22.85 27.26
C SER A 691 -22.80 23.84 26.37
N VAL A 692 -23.49 24.73 25.65
CA VAL A 692 -22.86 25.60 24.63
C VAL A 692 -21.94 26.68 25.22
N LEU A 693 -22.19 27.16 26.44
CA LEU A 693 -21.47 28.26 27.09
C LEU A 693 -20.13 27.86 27.72
N THR A 694 -19.22 27.30 26.92
CA THR A 694 -17.85 26.98 27.35
C THR A 694 -16.90 28.14 27.02
N LYS A 695 -15.82 28.31 27.79
CA LYS A 695 -14.84 29.38 27.57
C LYS A 695 -14.25 29.30 26.16
N GLU A 696 -13.98 28.11 25.68
CA GLU A 696 -13.37 27.82 24.38
C GLU A 696 -14.35 28.09 23.23
N ARG A 697 -15.63 27.71 23.37
CA ARG A 697 -16.70 28.01 22.40
C ARG A 697 -16.97 29.52 22.31
N ILE A 698 -17.08 30.20 23.45
CA ILE A 698 -17.28 31.65 23.53
C ILE A 698 -16.07 32.39 22.94
N LEU A 699 -14.84 32.01 23.32
CA LEU A 699 -13.61 32.61 22.80
C LEU A 699 -13.48 32.44 21.28
N PHE A 700 -13.79 31.25 20.75
CA PHE A 700 -13.78 31.01 19.30
C PHE A 700 -14.83 31.87 18.58
N GLY A 701 -16.06 31.92 19.10
CA GLY A 701 -17.14 32.73 18.54
C GLY A 701 -16.84 34.23 18.54
N LEU A 702 -16.37 34.77 19.66
CA LEU A 702 -16.03 36.20 19.79
C LEU A 702 -14.86 36.60 18.88
N ILE A 703 -13.77 35.81 18.81
CA ILE A 703 -12.63 36.14 17.94
C ILE A 703 -13.01 36.04 16.47
N SER A 704 -13.64 34.93 16.05
CA SER A 704 -13.97 34.73 14.63
C SER A 704 -15.03 35.73 14.15
N GLY A 705 -16.04 36.02 14.98
CA GLY A 705 -17.00 37.09 14.74
C GLY A 705 -16.34 38.46 14.70
N SER A 706 -15.46 38.80 15.66
CA SER A 706 -14.74 40.07 15.67
C SER A 706 -13.89 40.25 14.41
N VAL A 707 -13.13 39.24 13.98
CA VAL A 707 -12.33 39.33 12.75
C VAL A 707 -13.22 39.52 11.53
N PHE A 708 -14.30 38.75 11.41
CA PHE A 708 -15.25 38.89 10.30
C PHE A 708 -15.88 40.29 10.25
N PHE A 709 -16.41 40.78 11.38
CA PHE A 709 -17.07 42.09 11.45
C PHE A 709 -16.08 43.26 11.34
N SER A 710 -14.86 43.17 11.89
CA SER A 710 -13.83 44.21 11.72
C SER A 710 -13.36 44.31 10.27
N CYS A 711 -13.14 43.19 9.57
CA CYS A 711 -12.84 43.22 8.13
C CYS A 711 -14.03 43.77 7.32
N THR A 712 -15.26 43.33 7.63
CA THR A 712 -16.47 43.82 6.95
C THR A 712 -16.65 45.33 7.15
N ALA A 713 -16.50 45.84 8.38
CA ALA A 713 -16.60 47.26 8.68
C ALA A 713 -15.50 48.07 7.98
N PHE A 714 -14.25 47.58 7.97
CA PHE A 714 -13.14 48.24 7.27
C PHE A 714 -13.42 48.39 5.77
N PHE A 715 -13.85 47.32 5.09
CA PHE A 715 -14.16 47.40 3.65
C PHE A 715 -15.47 48.11 3.34
N PHE A 716 -16.43 48.14 4.28
CA PHE A 716 -17.62 48.98 4.19
C PHE A 716 -17.28 50.48 4.27
N CYS A 717 -16.33 50.87 5.13
CA CYS A 717 -15.84 52.25 5.19
C CYS A 717 -15.08 52.69 3.92
N LEU A 718 -14.50 51.74 3.17
CA LEU A 718 -13.78 52.02 1.92
C LEU A 718 -14.66 52.00 0.66
N TYR A 719 -15.66 51.10 0.62
CA TYR A 719 -16.42 50.77 -0.60
C TYR A 719 -17.94 50.76 -0.43
N GLY A 720 -18.44 51.14 0.74
CA GLY A 720 -19.87 51.33 1.02
C GLY A 720 -20.74 50.11 0.73
N TRP A 721 -21.94 50.38 0.20
CA TRP A 721 -22.97 49.37 -0.04
C TRP A 721 -22.61 48.38 -1.17
N ASP A 722 -21.81 48.81 -2.15
CA ASP A 722 -21.37 47.97 -3.27
C ASP A 722 -20.60 46.74 -2.77
N PHE A 723 -19.67 46.94 -1.82
CA PHE A 723 -18.97 45.83 -1.17
C PHE A 723 -19.94 44.87 -0.46
N LEU A 724 -20.84 45.41 0.38
CA LEU A 724 -21.73 44.59 1.19
C LEU A 724 -22.71 43.79 0.32
N HIS A 725 -23.22 44.41 -0.74
CA HIS A 725 -24.08 43.73 -1.70
C HIS A 725 -23.28 42.67 -2.48
N GLU A 726 -22.24 43.08 -3.20
CA GLU A 726 -21.62 42.25 -4.25
C GLU A 726 -20.71 41.15 -3.69
N ALA A 727 -20.04 41.38 -2.56
CA ALA A 727 -19.14 40.39 -1.95
C ALA A 727 -19.83 39.44 -0.95
N LEU A 728 -20.97 39.85 -0.35
CA LEU A 728 -21.64 39.09 0.72
C LEU A 728 -23.11 38.78 0.40
N LEU A 729 -23.99 39.80 0.32
CA LEU A 729 -25.44 39.59 0.26
C LEU A 729 -25.91 38.94 -1.06
N TYR A 730 -25.25 39.25 -2.18
CA TYR A 730 -25.51 38.69 -3.51
C TYR A 730 -25.52 37.16 -3.47
N HIS A 731 -24.64 36.52 -2.69
CA HIS A 731 -24.55 35.05 -2.62
C HIS A 731 -25.76 34.39 -1.94
N LEU A 732 -26.56 35.14 -1.18
CA LEU A 732 -27.83 34.67 -0.62
C LEU A 732 -28.97 34.74 -1.66
N THR A 733 -29.05 35.85 -2.41
CA THR A 733 -30.12 36.09 -3.39
C THR A 733 -29.87 35.42 -4.74
N ARG A 734 -28.59 35.24 -5.15
CA ARG A 734 -28.12 34.74 -6.45
C ARG A 734 -29.02 33.67 -7.08
N THR A 735 -29.32 33.88 -8.35
CA THR A 735 -30.03 32.95 -9.24
C THR A 735 -29.27 32.90 -10.57
N ASP A 736 -28.98 31.68 -11.04
CA ASP A 736 -28.35 31.44 -12.35
C ASP A 736 -29.43 30.81 -13.26
N PRO A 737 -30.31 31.61 -13.87
CA PRO A 737 -31.55 31.11 -14.49
C PRO A 737 -31.31 30.31 -15.77
N ARG A 738 -30.31 30.70 -16.58
CA ARG A 738 -30.06 30.11 -17.91
C ARG A 738 -29.76 28.61 -17.83
N HIS A 739 -28.77 28.23 -17.02
CA HIS A 739 -28.49 26.85 -16.64
C HIS A 739 -27.51 26.80 -15.46
N ASN A 740 -27.56 25.73 -14.65
CA ASN A 740 -26.49 25.28 -13.77
C ASN A 740 -26.72 23.80 -13.36
N PHE A 741 -25.78 23.14 -12.67
CA PHE A 741 -25.90 21.69 -12.35
C PHE A 741 -27.06 21.35 -11.37
N SER A 742 -27.69 22.34 -10.74
CA SER A 742 -28.78 22.13 -9.78
C SER A 742 -30.10 21.76 -10.45
N VAL A 743 -30.89 20.89 -9.81
CA VAL A 743 -32.27 20.59 -10.23
C VAL A 743 -33.17 21.84 -10.18
N TYR A 744 -32.83 22.82 -9.35
CA TYR A 744 -33.59 24.07 -9.21
C TYR A 744 -33.46 25.01 -10.43
N PHE A 745 -32.46 24.86 -11.31
CA PHE A 745 -32.23 25.82 -12.42
C PHE A 745 -33.46 25.97 -13.32
N TYR A 746 -34.13 24.86 -13.66
CA TYR A 746 -35.24 24.87 -14.62
C TYR A 746 -36.51 25.52 -14.05
N HIS A 747 -36.74 25.40 -12.75
CA HIS A 747 -37.82 26.12 -12.07
C HIS A 747 -37.54 27.62 -11.99
N ILE A 748 -36.28 28.00 -11.76
CA ILE A 748 -35.83 29.41 -11.77
C ILE A 748 -35.93 30.00 -13.18
N TYR A 749 -35.60 29.22 -14.23
CA TYR A 749 -35.75 29.60 -15.63
C TYR A 749 -37.21 29.92 -15.99
N LEU A 750 -38.13 29.00 -15.68
CA LEU A 750 -39.56 29.13 -15.98
C LEU A 750 -40.28 30.22 -15.17
N GLN A 751 -39.63 30.81 -14.18
CA GLN A 751 -40.18 31.85 -13.31
C GLN A 751 -39.33 33.13 -13.31
N TYR A 752 -38.43 33.29 -14.28
CA TYR A 752 -37.52 34.44 -14.34
C TYR A 752 -38.25 35.79 -14.35
N ASP A 753 -39.37 35.88 -15.06
CA ASP A 753 -40.18 37.09 -15.19
C ASP A 753 -41.15 37.32 -14.00
N ARG A 754 -41.11 36.48 -12.95
CA ARG A 754 -41.87 36.70 -11.70
C ARG A 754 -40.98 37.24 -10.60
N GLU A 755 -41.42 38.34 -9.97
CA GLU A 755 -40.86 38.81 -8.70
C GLU A 755 -41.24 37.89 -7.53
N LEU A 756 -40.60 36.71 -7.47
CA LEU A 756 -40.70 35.80 -6.33
C LEU A 756 -40.26 36.51 -5.04
N MET A 757 -41.04 36.36 -3.98
CA MET A 757 -40.75 36.95 -2.67
C MET A 757 -39.44 36.41 -2.09
N ILE A 758 -38.83 37.20 -1.21
CA ILE A 758 -37.59 36.80 -0.51
C ILE A 758 -37.82 35.49 0.28
N ALA A 759 -39.00 35.29 0.86
CA ALA A 759 -39.38 34.04 1.54
C ALA A 759 -39.36 32.82 0.61
N GLU A 760 -39.85 32.94 -0.63
CA GLU A 760 -39.83 31.86 -1.62
C GLU A 760 -38.39 31.57 -2.09
N LYS A 761 -37.57 32.62 -2.25
CA LYS A 761 -36.13 32.50 -2.53
C LYS A 761 -35.33 31.89 -1.37
N LEU A 762 -35.86 31.93 -0.15
CA LEU A 762 -35.27 31.32 1.04
C LEU A 762 -35.74 29.87 1.26
N ILE A 763 -36.96 29.48 0.84
CA ILE A 763 -37.49 28.13 1.08
C ILE A 763 -36.65 27.04 0.39
N SER A 764 -35.96 27.36 -0.72
CA SER A 764 -35.02 26.45 -1.38
C SER A 764 -33.82 26.03 -0.52
N PHE A 765 -33.49 26.79 0.53
CA PHE A 765 -32.43 26.43 1.48
C PHE A 765 -32.91 25.44 2.57
N LEU A 766 -34.21 25.26 2.77
CA LEU A 766 -34.73 24.41 3.85
C LEU A 766 -34.27 22.94 3.76
N PRO A 767 -34.31 22.26 2.59
CA PRO A 767 -33.80 20.89 2.47
C PRO A 767 -32.29 20.83 2.74
N GLN A 768 -31.52 21.80 2.22
CA GLN A 768 -30.08 21.91 2.44
C GLN A 768 -29.77 22.05 3.94
N PHE A 769 -30.45 22.96 4.64
CA PHE A 769 -30.28 23.23 6.07
C PHE A 769 -30.62 22.02 6.94
N LEU A 770 -31.74 21.34 6.67
CA LEU A 770 -32.14 20.13 7.40
C LEU A 770 -31.08 19.01 7.25
N VAL A 771 -30.57 18.80 6.03
CA VAL A 771 -29.50 17.82 5.79
C VAL A 771 -28.20 18.21 6.50
N GLN A 772 -27.83 19.50 6.54
CA GLN A 772 -26.67 19.96 7.32
C GLN A 772 -26.81 19.62 8.81
N LEU A 773 -27.96 19.93 9.45
CA LEU A 773 -28.17 19.65 10.87
C LEU A 773 -28.07 18.15 11.20
N VAL A 774 -28.63 17.28 10.36
CA VAL A 774 -28.54 15.82 10.53
C VAL A 774 -27.10 15.31 10.39
N LEU A 775 -26.34 15.81 9.41
CA LEU A 775 -24.94 15.42 9.22
C LEU A 775 -24.04 15.92 10.37
N ILE A 776 -24.22 17.16 10.82
CA ILE A 776 -23.45 17.75 11.93
C ILE A 776 -23.70 16.96 13.22
N SER A 777 -24.97 16.74 13.59
CA SER A 777 -25.34 15.98 14.81
C SER A 777 -24.89 14.52 14.77
N SER A 778 -24.78 13.91 13.58
CA SER A 778 -24.27 12.55 13.41
C SER A 778 -22.73 12.44 13.51
N PHE A 779 -21.99 13.46 13.05
CA PHE A 779 -20.56 13.28 12.73
C PHE A 779 -19.58 14.31 13.31
N ALA A 780 -20.00 15.35 14.03
CA ALA A 780 -19.13 16.46 14.45
C ALA A 780 -17.81 16.08 15.17
N GLU A 781 -17.76 14.97 15.92
CA GLU A 781 -16.55 14.50 16.60
C GLU A 781 -15.45 14.00 15.62
N ASP A 782 -15.83 13.52 14.43
CA ASP A 782 -14.93 13.13 13.33
C ASP A 782 -14.84 14.28 12.32
N LEU A 783 -14.26 15.40 12.76
CA LEU A 783 -14.29 16.70 12.08
C LEU A 783 -13.97 16.66 10.56
N PRO A 784 -12.92 15.95 10.09
CA PRO A 784 -12.60 15.89 8.66
C PRO A 784 -13.67 15.13 7.86
N PHE A 785 -14.28 14.10 8.45
CA PHE A 785 -15.41 13.40 7.86
C PHE A 785 -16.66 14.28 7.84
N CYS A 786 -16.97 14.95 8.95
CA CYS A 786 -18.09 15.89 9.06
C CYS A 786 -18.01 16.97 7.98
N PHE A 787 -16.88 17.69 7.88
CA PHE A 787 -16.68 18.72 6.86
C PHE A 787 -16.87 18.17 5.44
N PHE A 788 -16.37 16.97 5.14
CA PHE A 788 -16.53 16.37 3.81
C PHE A 788 -18.00 16.08 3.49
N VAL A 789 -18.73 15.38 4.36
CA VAL A 789 -20.14 15.04 4.09
C VAL A 789 -21.02 16.28 4.06
N GLN A 790 -20.76 17.27 4.92
CA GLN A 790 -21.41 18.57 4.88
C GLN A 790 -21.19 19.26 3.54
N THR A 791 -19.96 19.34 3.04
CA THR A 791 -19.64 20.08 1.81
C THR A 791 -20.19 19.38 0.56
N VAL A 792 -20.15 18.05 0.50
CA VAL A 792 -20.83 17.28 -0.57
C VAL A 792 -22.34 17.54 -0.55
N ALA A 793 -22.98 17.53 0.62
CA ALA A 793 -24.40 17.83 0.74
C ALA A 793 -24.73 19.31 0.46
N PHE A 794 -23.88 20.24 0.90
CA PHE A 794 -24.06 21.67 0.66
C PHE A 794 -24.05 21.97 -0.84
N VAL A 795 -23.07 21.42 -1.57
CA VAL A 795 -23.01 21.56 -3.02
C VAL A 795 -24.19 20.85 -3.68
N ALA A 796 -24.46 19.58 -3.36
CA ALA A 796 -25.52 18.80 -4.03
C ALA A 796 -26.92 19.40 -3.88
N PHE A 797 -27.25 20.01 -2.74
CA PHE A 797 -28.55 20.64 -2.48
C PHE A 797 -28.57 22.16 -2.71
N ASN A 798 -27.54 22.75 -3.34
CA ASN A 798 -27.53 24.19 -3.62
C ASN A 798 -28.46 24.56 -4.79
N LYS A 799 -29.08 25.74 -4.77
CA LYS A 799 -29.86 26.31 -5.89
C LYS A 799 -29.01 26.70 -7.10
N VAL A 800 -27.72 26.97 -6.89
CA VAL A 800 -26.73 27.25 -7.94
C VAL A 800 -25.51 26.38 -7.70
N ILE A 801 -25.15 25.56 -8.69
CA ILE A 801 -23.99 24.67 -8.65
C ILE A 801 -23.13 24.93 -9.89
N THR A 802 -21.90 25.41 -9.68
CA THR A 802 -20.86 25.50 -10.71
C THR A 802 -19.83 24.37 -10.49
N ALA A 803 -19.07 24.02 -11.53
CA ALA A 803 -18.06 22.96 -11.41
C ALA A 803 -16.96 23.31 -10.40
N GLN A 804 -16.60 24.60 -10.26
CA GLN A 804 -15.57 25.08 -9.34
C GLN A 804 -15.80 24.59 -7.89
N TYR A 805 -17.06 24.52 -7.44
CA TYR A 805 -17.42 24.11 -6.08
C TYR A 805 -16.97 22.69 -5.70
N PHE A 806 -16.69 21.82 -6.67
CA PHE A 806 -16.24 20.44 -6.40
C PHE A 806 -14.87 20.39 -5.73
N VAL A 807 -14.05 21.44 -5.89
CA VAL A 807 -12.73 21.53 -5.24
C VAL A 807 -12.83 21.53 -3.71
N TRP A 808 -13.92 22.06 -3.16
CA TRP A 808 -14.13 22.19 -1.71
C TRP A 808 -14.23 20.84 -0.99
N PHE A 809 -14.86 19.83 -1.61
CA PHE A 809 -14.85 18.47 -1.07
C PHE A 809 -13.64 17.66 -1.54
N PHE A 810 -13.00 18.01 -2.67
CA PHE A 810 -11.75 17.37 -3.08
C PHE A 810 -10.55 17.68 -2.18
N CYS A 811 -10.46 18.85 -1.53
CA CYS A 811 -9.36 19.10 -0.59
C CYS A 811 -9.50 18.29 0.71
N LEU A 812 -10.73 17.90 1.06
CA LEU A 812 -11.05 17.08 2.22
C LEU A 812 -10.93 15.58 1.90
N LEU A 813 -11.34 15.12 0.69
CA LEU A 813 -11.35 13.71 0.27
C LEU A 813 -10.05 12.92 0.62
N PRO A 814 -8.83 13.44 0.40
CA PRO A 814 -7.58 12.80 0.81
C PRO A 814 -7.52 12.42 2.30
N LEU A 815 -8.14 13.21 3.18
CA LEU A 815 -8.12 12.96 4.63
C LEU A 815 -8.94 11.73 5.04
N LEU A 816 -9.86 11.26 4.19
CA LEU A 816 -10.74 10.13 4.49
C LEU A 816 -10.23 8.80 3.94
N LEU A 817 -9.32 8.82 2.95
CA LEU A 817 -8.81 7.61 2.29
C LEU A 817 -8.20 6.57 3.27
N PRO A 818 -7.48 6.95 4.35
CA PRO A 818 -6.96 5.99 5.33
C PRO A 818 -8.01 5.34 6.27
N TRP A 819 -9.23 5.89 6.33
CA TRP A 819 -10.35 5.38 7.13
C TRP A 819 -11.45 4.71 6.29
N SER A 820 -11.52 5.01 4.99
CA SER A 820 -12.47 4.39 4.07
C SER A 820 -12.16 2.91 3.81
N SER A 821 -13.20 2.07 3.86
CA SER A 821 -13.11 0.67 3.39
C SER A 821 -13.27 0.53 1.87
N ILE A 822 -13.59 1.62 1.15
CA ILE A 822 -13.66 1.64 -0.32
C ILE A 822 -12.26 1.60 -0.92
N ARG A 823 -11.74 0.39 -1.16
CA ARG A 823 -10.54 0.20 -2.00
C ARG A 823 -10.85 0.55 -3.47
N LEU A 824 -9.83 1.00 -4.19
CA LEU A 824 -9.87 1.34 -5.62
C LEU A 824 -9.94 0.09 -6.54
N LYS A 825 -10.96 -0.74 -6.26
CA LYS A 825 -11.46 -1.86 -7.08
C LYS A 825 -12.84 -1.47 -7.63
N TRP A 826 -13.59 -2.41 -8.19
CA TRP A 826 -14.93 -2.20 -8.77
C TRP A 826 -15.87 -1.24 -8.02
N LYS A 827 -15.95 -1.28 -6.68
CA LYS A 827 -16.78 -0.33 -5.91
C LYS A 827 -16.29 1.13 -6.01
N GLY A 828 -15.00 1.38 -5.75
CA GLY A 828 -14.41 2.71 -5.86
C GLY A 828 -14.36 3.23 -7.31
N LEU A 829 -14.05 2.33 -8.25
CA LEU A 829 -14.06 2.65 -9.68
C LEU A 829 -15.47 2.97 -10.17
N SER A 830 -16.50 2.24 -9.73
CA SER A 830 -17.91 2.54 -10.02
C SER A 830 -18.31 3.92 -9.49
N CYS A 831 -17.90 4.28 -8.26
CA CYS A 831 -18.14 5.61 -7.71
C CYS A 831 -17.51 6.71 -8.60
N ILE A 832 -16.26 6.55 -9.04
CA ILE A 832 -15.60 7.50 -9.95
C ILE A 832 -16.32 7.58 -11.30
N ILE A 833 -16.69 6.43 -11.89
CA ILE A 833 -17.41 6.38 -13.18
C ILE A 833 -18.79 7.04 -13.10
N ILE A 834 -19.54 6.81 -12.01
CA ILE A 834 -20.85 7.45 -11.79
C ILE A 834 -20.70 8.96 -11.65
N TRP A 835 -19.72 9.43 -10.85
CA TRP A 835 -19.50 10.86 -10.61
C TRP A 835 -19.05 11.60 -11.89
N VAL A 836 -18.06 11.07 -12.61
CA VAL A 836 -17.55 11.65 -13.85
C VAL A 836 -18.58 11.53 -14.98
N GLY A 837 -19.25 10.37 -15.08
CA GLY A 837 -20.29 10.13 -16.09
C GLY A 837 -21.48 11.09 -15.97
N ALA A 838 -21.93 11.39 -14.75
CA ALA A 838 -22.99 12.37 -14.53
C ALA A 838 -22.59 13.78 -14.98
N GLN A 839 -21.35 14.21 -14.72
CA GLN A 839 -20.84 15.50 -15.19
C GLN A 839 -20.69 15.56 -16.71
N LEU A 840 -20.09 14.54 -17.33
CA LEU A 840 -19.93 14.50 -18.79
C LEU A 840 -21.28 14.45 -19.51
N HIS A 841 -22.28 13.76 -18.94
CA HIS A 841 -23.64 13.76 -19.45
C HIS A 841 -24.29 15.15 -19.36
N TRP A 842 -24.16 15.84 -18.23
CA TRP A 842 -24.66 17.22 -18.08
C TRP A 842 -23.96 18.20 -19.02
N LEU A 843 -22.62 18.17 -19.08
CA LEU A 843 -21.80 19.03 -19.93
C LEU A 843 -22.07 18.83 -21.43
N MET A 844 -22.43 17.61 -21.85
CA MET A 844 -22.86 17.35 -23.23
C MET A 844 -24.13 18.14 -23.57
N TRP A 845 -25.14 18.14 -22.70
CA TRP A 845 -26.36 18.92 -22.90
C TRP A 845 -26.10 20.44 -22.79
N GLY A 846 -25.27 20.86 -21.83
CA GLY A 846 -24.85 22.26 -21.69
C GLY A 846 -24.13 22.79 -22.94
N TYR A 847 -23.26 21.98 -23.55
CA TYR A 847 -22.61 22.32 -24.82
C TYR A 847 -23.61 22.47 -25.97
N LEU A 848 -24.62 21.59 -26.05
CA LEU A 848 -25.67 21.69 -27.08
C LEU A 848 -26.55 22.93 -26.91
N LEU A 849 -26.81 23.35 -25.67
CA LEU A 849 -27.52 24.59 -25.36
C LEU A 849 -26.68 25.81 -25.72
N GLU A 850 -25.49 25.95 -25.13
CA GLU A 850 -24.67 27.16 -25.20
C GLU A 850 -23.94 27.34 -26.54
N PHE A 851 -23.29 26.30 -27.05
CA PHE A 851 -22.42 26.40 -28.23
C PHE A 851 -23.10 25.94 -29.54
N LYS A 852 -24.28 25.31 -29.46
CA LYS A 852 -25.07 24.92 -30.63
C LYS A 852 -26.49 25.50 -30.65
N GLY A 853 -26.85 26.33 -29.68
CA GLY A 853 -28.14 27.04 -29.65
C GLY A 853 -29.38 26.13 -29.62
N LYS A 854 -29.22 24.85 -29.27
CA LYS A 854 -30.34 23.89 -29.31
C LYS A 854 -31.17 24.00 -28.05
N ASN A 855 -32.48 24.13 -28.20
CA ASN A 855 -33.41 24.03 -27.08
C ASN A 855 -33.40 22.60 -26.50
N VAL A 856 -32.62 22.41 -25.43
CA VAL A 856 -32.45 21.12 -24.72
C VAL A 856 -32.66 21.26 -23.21
N PHE A 857 -33.40 22.28 -22.76
CA PHE A 857 -33.58 22.59 -21.34
C PHE A 857 -34.15 21.40 -20.53
N LEU A 858 -35.09 20.64 -21.10
CA LEU A 858 -35.68 19.48 -20.42
C LEU A 858 -34.67 18.34 -20.26
N GLN A 859 -33.85 18.09 -21.27
CA GLN A 859 -32.78 17.07 -21.23
C GLN A 859 -31.67 17.46 -20.25
N LEU A 860 -31.32 18.76 -20.22
CA LEU A 860 -30.37 19.33 -19.27
C LEU A 860 -30.90 19.25 -17.82
N TRP A 861 -32.20 19.46 -17.60
CA TRP A 861 -32.85 19.28 -16.30
C TRP A 861 -32.89 17.82 -15.85
N MET A 862 -33.21 16.87 -16.75
CA MET A 862 -33.08 15.44 -16.46
C MET A 862 -31.64 15.04 -16.12
N ALA A 863 -30.65 15.66 -16.78
CA ALA A 863 -29.24 15.49 -16.41
C ALA A 863 -28.91 16.06 -15.02
N SER A 864 -29.49 17.21 -14.62
CA SER A 864 -29.37 17.73 -13.25
C SER A 864 -29.98 16.79 -12.20
N ILE A 865 -31.12 16.14 -12.51
CA ILE A 865 -31.72 15.11 -11.62
C ILE A 865 -30.77 13.91 -11.49
N PHE A 866 -30.22 13.41 -12.60
CA PHE A 866 -29.24 12.33 -12.57
C PHE A 866 -27.97 12.72 -11.80
N PHE A 867 -27.51 13.97 -11.93
CA PHE A 867 -26.38 14.51 -11.17
C PHE A 867 -26.68 14.57 -9.65
N LEU A 868 -27.87 15.01 -9.22
CA LEU A 868 -28.29 14.97 -7.82
C LEU A 868 -28.34 13.53 -7.29
N ALA A 869 -28.92 12.59 -8.06
CA ALA A 869 -28.97 11.18 -7.70
C ALA A 869 -27.57 10.56 -7.57
N ALA A 870 -26.64 10.88 -8.48
CA ALA A 870 -25.26 10.45 -8.45
C ALA A 870 -24.52 10.96 -7.19
N ASN A 871 -24.60 12.26 -6.88
CA ASN A 871 -23.96 12.81 -5.67
C ASN A 871 -24.58 12.25 -4.38
N THR A 872 -25.90 12.03 -4.35
CA THR A 872 -26.59 11.41 -3.21
C THR A 872 -26.14 9.95 -3.01
N TYR A 873 -26.05 9.16 -4.09
CA TYR A 873 -25.51 7.80 -4.05
C TYR A 873 -24.08 7.76 -3.52
N LEU A 874 -23.23 8.70 -3.96
CA LEU A 874 -21.83 8.80 -3.55
C LEU A 874 -21.70 9.18 -2.07
N LEU A 875 -22.48 10.14 -1.60
CA LEU A 875 -22.54 10.55 -0.19
C LEU A 875 -22.93 9.36 0.69
N VAL A 876 -24.01 8.65 0.35
CA VAL A 876 -24.45 7.44 1.08
C VAL A 876 -23.42 6.31 0.98
N SER A 877 -22.76 6.14 -0.16
CA SER A 877 -21.71 5.14 -0.36
C SER A 877 -20.49 5.41 0.53
N VAL A 878 -20.03 6.66 0.61
CA VAL A 878 -18.92 7.06 1.50
C VAL A 878 -19.33 6.87 2.96
N ILE A 879 -20.51 7.36 3.37
CA ILE A 879 -21.01 7.20 4.76
C ILE A 879 -21.06 5.73 5.16
N ARG A 880 -21.63 4.84 4.33
CA ARG A 880 -21.78 3.41 4.64
C ARG A 880 -20.47 2.61 4.64
N ASN A 881 -19.36 3.16 4.14
CA ASN A 881 -18.08 2.47 4.04
C ASN A 881 -16.95 3.18 4.83
N HIS A 882 -17.23 4.31 5.48
CA HIS A 882 -16.30 5.00 6.38
C HIS A 882 -16.13 4.26 7.72
N ARG A 883 -14.98 4.47 8.36
CA ARG A 883 -14.71 4.03 9.73
C ARG A 883 -14.67 5.25 10.64
N TYR A 884 -15.78 5.49 11.33
CA TYR A 884 -15.91 6.57 12.30
C TYR A 884 -14.72 6.61 13.27
N SER A 885 -14.04 7.75 13.30
CA SER A 885 -12.81 7.93 14.06
C SER A 885 -12.79 9.36 14.60
N PRO A 886 -13.29 9.61 15.84
CA PRO A 886 -13.27 10.95 16.41
C PRO A 886 -11.84 11.51 16.45
N VAL A 887 -11.69 12.82 16.29
CA VAL A 887 -10.36 13.48 16.25
C VAL A 887 -9.65 13.34 17.60
N PHE A 888 -10.39 13.49 18.69
CA PHE A 888 -9.90 13.48 20.07
C PHE A 888 -10.43 12.27 20.83
N THR A 889 -9.61 11.70 21.71
CA THR A 889 -10.06 10.67 22.66
C THR A 889 -10.68 11.34 23.89
N GLN A 890 -11.94 11.05 24.18
CA GLN A 890 -12.56 11.44 25.45
C GLN A 890 -11.80 10.78 26.61
N LEU A 891 -11.42 11.57 27.64
CA LEU A 891 -10.98 10.98 28.90
C LEU A 891 -12.21 10.31 29.54
N GLY A 892 -12.19 8.98 29.64
CA GLY A 892 -13.25 8.26 30.34
C GLY A 892 -13.33 8.69 31.79
N THR A 893 -14.54 9.00 32.27
CA THR A 893 -14.81 9.11 33.69
C THR A 893 -14.44 7.80 34.38
N THR A 894 -13.57 7.89 35.38
CA THR A 894 -13.20 6.75 36.23
C THR A 894 -14.44 6.20 36.93
N LYS A 895 -14.61 4.87 36.92
CA LYS A 895 -15.82 4.20 37.44
C LYS A 895 -16.07 4.35 38.95
N ASP A 896 -15.17 5.02 39.67
CA ASP A 896 -15.26 5.22 41.11
C ASP A 896 -16.20 6.37 41.52
N ASP A 897 -16.37 7.42 40.70
CA ASP A 897 -17.16 8.60 41.11
C ASP A 897 -18.66 8.30 41.25
N THR A 898 -19.18 7.29 40.55
CA THR A 898 -20.56 6.79 40.73
C THR A 898 -20.83 6.10 42.08
N ARG A 899 -19.85 6.03 43.00
CA ARG A 899 -20.06 5.63 44.41
C ARG A 899 -20.15 6.79 45.40
N LYS A 900 -20.03 8.05 44.97
CA LYS A 900 -20.03 9.24 45.86
C LYS A 900 -21.21 10.21 45.68
N ILE A 901 -22.22 9.85 44.90
CA ILE A 901 -23.52 10.55 44.92
C ILE A 901 -24.61 9.52 45.19
N LYS A 902 -25.15 9.60 46.41
CA LYS A 902 -26.35 8.93 46.90
C LYS A 902 -27.25 10.01 47.50
#